data_AF-A0A8G1RD02-F1
#
_entry.id   AF-A0A8G1RD02-F1
#
_cell.length_a   1.000
_cell.length_b   1.000
_cell.length_c   1.000
_cell.angle_alpha   90.00
_cell.angle_beta   90.00
_cell.angle_gamma   90.00
#
_symmetry.space_group_name_H-M   'P 1'
#
loop_
_entity.id
_entity.type
_entity.pdbx_description
1 polymer ?
#
loop_
_entity_poly.entity_id
_entity_poly.type
_entity_poly.pdbx_seq_one_letter_code
_entity_poly.pdbx_strand_id
1 'polypeptide(L)'
;MQGSSDASSASDDLSPSQPTLDSAPSANRNLKIAIPRLAPPSVKANQQRTPRACVACRARKTKCDGRKPVCRQCRRLDLVCNYAGSKRERQQLELESVRNKVVAYESLLSDIITDTQQTGASSIEDILNRHFQASPDVFAALLAARSISDPQLSPRPKPGISLNRMHITLATKPNSTSHPLTETPLVQVSNIQSWTDLVDNTTASHLLSLFFAWENPTWRLVDQEMFIRDLESGSKRFCSSLLVHTLLFFGCSSSYHLGRITDRREEKALGKKLYSALQHLWQSEKDDAGLPTAQSSIMIGLLCCTFGIDRLGTRYIMHGAQLSRQLGLHRESAPYFATDVEADVDSLSRCHKFVACGVFDVQALAAQVYRKTPVWDEPPAASFSQEEAAVLDEDEEWRPYPFQTPVFRPFNHTALCFRNKLVAIVNETAKFALKFPGVKLTQDDWEYGRQNYQRLQEWRASLPSVLSPDENPAPNILTLHMYYQATVVALCQIFSLNADPTSNHPHYPDFDPESIKLQSLDILGSLVLLFQASHGLKSVPIVMLHYFLVGGMHAISQLRPMDFKWSFVLEACVVGLWHLSLGWGRMCTAFLRTIELILEATKPDPTLVPPKVTAVLRLLKSNLWTATDVTSLSADYVVHHVPAAAGHSGPQFRAAGLEQLIRSMDDFAIS
;
A
#
# COMPACT_ATOMS: atom_id res chain seq x y z
N MET A 1 -14.44 -74.41 0.51
CA MET A 1 -13.59 -73.21 0.69
C MET A 1 -12.19 -73.60 0.23
N GLN A 2 -11.86 -73.62 -1.07
CA GLN A 2 -11.80 -72.53 -2.09
C GLN A 2 -10.81 -71.43 -1.67
N GLY A 3 -9.82 -71.03 -2.45
CA GLY A 3 -9.35 -71.41 -3.81
C GLY A 3 -8.05 -70.64 -4.07
N SER A 4 -6.97 -71.29 -4.52
CA SER A 4 -6.55 -71.50 -5.93
C SER A 4 -5.55 -70.42 -6.40
N SER A 5 -4.22 -70.65 -6.43
CA SER A 5 -3.40 -71.50 -7.34
C SER A 5 -3.19 -70.84 -8.71
N ASP A 6 -2.07 -70.93 -9.44
CA ASP A 6 -0.65 -71.30 -9.27
C ASP A 6 -0.03 -71.17 -10.69
N ALA A 7 1.29 -71.36 -10.79
CA ALA A 7 2.09 -71.77 -11.97
C ALA A 7 2.60 -70.64 -12.91
N SER A 8 3.89 -70.27 -12.91
CA SER A 8 5.11 -70.96 -13.41
C SER A 8 5.22 -70.90 -14.96
N SER A 9 6.36 -70.69 -15.63
CA SER A 9 7.78 -70.98 -15.36
C SER A 9 8.69 -70.21 -16.35
N ALA A 10 9.94 -70.03 -15.96
CA ALA A 10 11.04 -69.39 -16.70
C ALA A 10 11.81 -70.37 -17.59
N SER A 11 12.56 -69.89 -18.60
CA SER A 11 14.03 -70.11 -18.75
C SER A 11 14.62 -69.44 -20.02
N ASP A 12 15.86 -68.97 -19.85
CA ASP A 12 16.77 -68.27 -20.77
C ASP A 12 17.31 -69.14 -21.93
N ASP A 13 17.83 -68.50 -23.00
CA ASP A 13 19.13 -68.94 -23.57
C ASP A 13 19.81 -67.91 -24.51
N LEU A 14 21.14 -68.00 -24.55
CA LEU A 14 22.16 -67.08 -25.07
C LEU A 14 22.50 -67.21 -26.59
N SER A 15 23.09 -66.12 -27.12
CA SER A 15 23.89 -65.85 -28.36
C SER A 15 24.80 -66.99 -28.88
N PRO A 16 25.41 -67.01 -30.12
CA PRO A 16 26.17 -65.91 -30.78
C PRO A 16 26.34 -65.89 -32.34
N SER A 17 27.19 -64.94 -32.78
CA SER A 17 27.66 -64.40 -34.08
C SER A 17 28.07 -65.31 -35.27
N GLN A 18 28.02 -64.76 -36.51
CA GLN A 18 28.69 -65.28 -37.73
C GLN A 18 29.28 -64.16 -38.66
N PRO A 19 30.32 -64.44 -39.48
CA PRO A 19 30.98 -63.51 -40.42
C PRO A 19 30.86 -63.83 -41.95
N THR A 20 30.88 -62.74 -42.76
CA THR A 20 31.49 -62.38 -44.09
C THR A 20 31.70 -63.29 -45.34
N LEU A 21 31.70 -62.59 -46.52
CA LEU A 21 32.32 -62.82 -47.88
C LEU A 21 31.36 -63.32 -48.99
N ASP A 22 31.35 -62.89 -50.27
CA ASP A 22 32.24 -62.05 -51.09
C ASP A 22 31.65 -61.70 -52.49
N SER A 23 32.33 -60.78 -53.21
CA SER A 23 32.49 -60.66 -54.69
C SER A 23 31.69 -59.64 -55.54
N ALA A 24 32.46 -58.77 -56.22
CA ALA A 24 32.15 -57.92 -57.39
C ALA A 24 33.03 -58.40 -58.58
N PRO A 25 32.92 -57.95 -59.88
CA PRO A 25 33.33 -56.57 -60.28
C PRO A 25 32.79 -55.96 -61.64
N SER A 26 32.85 -54.61 -61.70
CA SER A 26 33.36 -53.66 -62.73
C SER A 26 32.97 -53.66 -64.23
N ALA A 27 32.55 -52.47 -64.74
CA ALA A 27 33.00 -51.82 -66.00
C ALA A 27 32.52 -50.34 -66.12
N ASN A 28 33.11 -49.56 -67.04
CA ASN A 28 33.53 -48.15 -66.91
C ASN A 28 32.80 -47.14 -67.86
N ARG A 29 32.79 -45.86 -67.44
CA ARG A 29 32.87 -44.56 -68.21
C ARG A 29 31.71 -43.95 -69.04
N ASN A 30 31.35 -42.73 -68.59
CA ASN A 30 31.23 -41.41 -69.28
C ASN A 30 30.04 -40.99 -70.21
N LEU A 31 29.37 -39.93 -69.71
CA LEU A 31 28.95 -38.65 -70.32
C LEU A 31 27.73 -38.53 -71.29
N LYS A 32 26.95 -37.47 -70.99
CA LYS A 32 25.66 -36.94 -71.48
C LYS A 32 25.50 -36.75 -73.01
N ILE A 33 24.31 -37.09 -73.53
CA ILE A 33 23.62 -36.41 -74.66
C ILE A 33 22.09 -36.39 -74.42
N ALA A 34 21.43 -35.31 -74.85
CA ALA A 34 20.02 -34.95 -74.62
C ALA A 34 19.06 -35.42 -75.73
N ILE A 35 17.81 -35.77 -75.39
CA ILE A 35 16.65 -35.91 -76.31
C ILE A 35 15.32 -35.72 -75.48
N PRO A 36 14.13 -35.52 -76.07
CA PRO A 36 13.53 -34.27 -76.56
C PRO A 36 12.28 -33.82 -75.74
N ARG A 37 11.92 -32.53 -75.83
CA ARG A 37 10.67 -31.98 -75.27
C ARG A 37 9.46 -32.47 -76.05
N LEU A 38 8.52 -33.11 -75.35
CA LEU A 38 7.11 -33.21 -75.76
C LEU A 38 6.30 -32.13 -75.02
N ALA A 39 5.46 -31.43 -75.77
CA ALA A 39 4.52 -30.41 -75.29
C ALA A 39 3.36 -31.04 -74.47
N PRO A 40 2.64 -30.24 -73.66
CA PRO A 40 2.01 -30.70 -72.43
C PRO A 40 0.58 -31.23 -72.62
N PRO A 41 0.08 -32.12 -71.74
CA PRO A 41 -1.34 -32.33 -71.59
C PRO A 41 -1.94 -31.32 -70.60
N SER A 42 -3.13 -30.88 -70.97
CA SER A 42 -3.99 -29.87 -70.35
C SER A 42 -4.35 -30.12 -68.88
N VAL A 43 -4.09 -29.09 -68.07
CA VAL A 43 -4.72 -28.66 -66.80
C VAL A 43 -5.76 -29.62 -66.17
N LYS A 44 -5.40 -30.22 -65.03
CA LYS A 44 -6.34 -30.57 -63.96
C LYS A 44 -5.89 -29.94 -62.64
N ALA A 45 -6.70 -28.97 -62.19
CA ALA A 45 -6.77 -28.28 -60.91
C ALA A 45 -5.54 -28.38 -59.95
N ASN A 46 -4.80 -27.28 -59.94
CA ASN A 46 -3.79 -26.85 -58.97
C ASN A 46 -4.23 -27.13 -57.51
N GLN A 47 -3.72 -28.20 -56.87
CA GLN A 47 -3.84 -28.36 -55.41
C GLN A 47 -2.88 -27.37 -54.74
N GLN A 48 -3.36 -26.14 -54.52
CA GLN A 48 -2.63 -25.11 -53.80
C GLN A 48 -2.37 -25.58 -52.35
N ARG A 49 -1.11 -25.91 -52.05
CA ARG A 49 -0.66 -26.06 -50.65
C ARG A 49 -0.88 -24.73 -49.93
N THR A 50 -1.68 -24.76 -48.88
CA THR A 50 -1.97 -23.57 -48.11
C THR A 50 -0.81 -23.21 -47.19
N PRO A 51 -0.27 -21.98 -47.26
CA PRO A 51 0.90 -21.58 -46.47
C PRO A 51 0.60 -21.45 -44.97
N ARG A 52 -0.68 -21.29 -44.59
CA ARG A 52 -1.11 -21.16 -43.19
C ARG A 52 -2.45 -21.86 -42.96
N ALA A 53 -2.42 -22.98 -42.23
CA ALA A 53 -3.63 -23.63 -41.73
C ALA A 53 -4.40 -22.69 -40.77
N CYS A 54 -5.74 -22.75 -40.78
CA CYS A 54 -6.59 -22.01 -39.85
C CYS A 54 -6.31 -22.42 -38.39
N VAL A 55 -6.71 -21.57 -37.43
CA VAL A 55 -6.42 -21.80 -36.00
C VAL A 55 -7.04 -23.12 -35.51
N ALA A 56 -8.27 -23.43 -35.91
CA ALA A 56 -8.96 -24.65 -35.50
C ALA A 56 -8.29 -25.94 -36.03
N CYS A 57 -7.86 -25.98 -37.30
CA CYS A 57 -7.14 -27.12 -37.84
C CYS A 57 -5.72 -27.26 -37.27
N ARG A 58 -5.05 -26.13 -36.95
CA ARG A 58 -3.75 -26.14 -36.24
C ARG A 58 -3.88 -26.72 -34.84
N ALA A 59 -4.83 -26.23 -34.05
CA ALA A 59 -5.06 -26.70 -32.68
C ALA A 59 -5.32 -28.21 -32.64
N ARG A 60 -6.07 -28.72 -33.63
CA ARG A 60 -6.37 -30.15 -33.76
C ARG A 60 -5.30 -30.97 -34.49
N LYS A 61 -4.18 -30.36 -34.92
CA LYS A 61 -3.10 -31.00 -35.71
C LYS A 61 -3.62 -31.79 -36.92
N THR A 62 -4.66 -31.29 -37.59
CA THR A 62 -5.27 -31.93 -38.78
C THR A 62 -4.97 -31.13 -40.05
N LYS A 63 -5.01 -31.79 -41.22
CA LYS A 63 -4.77 -31.12 -42.51
C LYS A 63 -5.85 -30.06 -42.78
N CYS A 64 -5.41 -28.83 -43.05
CA CYS A 64 -6.26 -27.72 -43.47
C CYS A 64 -6.14 -27.52 -44.98
N ASP A 65 -7.27 -27.43 -45.67
CA ASP A 65 -7.32 -27.19 -47.11
C ASP A 65 -7.29 -25.70 -47.48
N GLY A 66 -7.31 -24.79 -46.50
CA GLY A 66 -7.11 -23.35 -46.69
C GLY A 66 -8.22 -22.58 -47.38
N ARG A 67 -9.34 -23.23 -47.69
CA ARG A 67 -10.50 -22.55 -48.29
C ARG A 67 -11.05 -21.50 -47.32
N LYS A 68 -11.41 -20.33 -47.86
CA LYS A 68 -12.07 -19.22 -47.15
C LYS A 68 -13.52 -19.09 -47.65
N PRO A 69 -14.51 -18.75 -46.81
CA PRO A 69 -14.37 -18.27 -45.42
C PRO A 69 -14.14 -19.39 -44.39
N VAL A 70 -14.56 -20.63 -44.67
CA VAL A 70 -14.42 -21.78 -43.77
C VAL A 70 -13.76 -22.94 -44.51
N CYS A 71 -12.72 -23.53 -43.93
CA CYS A 71 -12.01 -24.68 -44.49
C CYS A 71 -12.92 -25.93 -44.46
N ARG A 72 -12.73 -26.88 -45.38
CA ARG A 72 -13.64 -28.03 -45.53
C ARG A 72 -13.71 -28.90 -44.28
N GLN A 73 -12.60 -29.02 -43.56
CA GLN A 73 -12.54 -29.80 -42.33
C GLN A 73 -13.28 -29.11 -41.18
N CYS A 74 -13.14 -27.79 -41.02
CA CYS A 74 -13.89 -27.02 -40.04
C CYS A 74 -15.39 -27.02 -40.36
N ARG A 75 -15.78 -26.93 -41.64
CA ARG A 75 -17.19 -27.01 -42.05
C ARG A 75 -17.81 -28.37 -41.71
N ARG A 76 -17.08 -29.47 -41.95
CA ARG A 76 -17.58 -30.82 -41.67
C ARG A 76 -17.75 -31.09 -40.17
N LEU A 77 -16.88 -30.51 -39.35
CA LEU A 77 -16.87 -30.69 -37.89
C LEU A 77 -17.64 -29.58 -37.14
N ASP A 78 -18.30 -28.69 -37.89
CA ASP A 78 -18.99 -27.50 -37.40
C ASP A 78 -18.17 -26.64 -36.43
N LEU A 79 -16.93 -26.35 -36.82
CA LEU A 79 -15.99 -25.55 -36.04
C LEU A 79 -15.82 -24.14 -36.62
N VAL A 80 -15.71 -23.15 -35.73
CA VAL A 80 -15.39 -21.78 -36.10
C VAL A 80 -14.00 -21.74 -36.77
N CYS A 81 -13.97 -21.35 -38.05
CA CYS A 81 -12.75 -21.33 -38.86
C CYS A 81 -12.26 -19.90 -39.04
N ASN A 82 -11.19 -19.53 -38.35
CA ASN A 82 -10.55 -18.23 -38.49
C ASN A 82 -9.08 -18.36 -38.94
N TYR A 83 -8.65 -17.42 -39.77
CA TYR A 83 -7.26 -17.29 -40.21
C TYR A 83 -6.74 -15.97 -39.65
N ALA A 84 -5.90 -16.03 -38.61
CA ALA A 84 -5.28 -14.82 -38.06
C ALA A 84 -4.38 -14.16 -39.12
N GLY A 85 -4.52 -12.85 -39.34
CA GLY A 85 -3.66 -12.05 -40.21
C GLY A 85 -2.19 -12.06 -39.77
N SER A 86 -1.29 -11.60 -40.65
CA SER A 86 0.13 -11.45 -40.30
C SER A 86 0.37 -10.25 -39.35
N LYS A 87 1.44 -10.29 -38.54
CA LYS A 87 1.82 -9.17 -37.65
C LYS A 87 2.05 -7.87 -38.44
N ARG A 88 2.52 -7.99 -39.69
CA ARG A 88 2.80 -6.88 -40.61
C ARG A 88 1.54 -6.25 -41.21
N GLU A 89 0.51 -7.03 -41.52
CA GLU A 89 -0.80 -6.49 -41.97
C GLU A 89 -1.54 -5.74 -40.86
N ARG A 90 -1.46 -6.23 -39.61
CA ARG A 90 -2.06 -5.52 -38.46
C ARG A 90 -1.39 -4.17 -38.23
N GLN A 91 -0.06 -4.14 -38.30
CA GLN A 91 0.71 -2.90 -38.17
C GLN A 91 0.46 -1.92 -39.32
N GLN A 92 0.27 -2.39 -40.56
CA GLN A 92 -0.08 -1.51 -41.68
C GLN A 92 -1.49 -0.93 -41.56
N LEU A 93 -2.48 -1.73 -41.15
CA LEU A 93 -3.85 -1.24 -40.94
C LEU A 93 -3.97 -0.28 -39.75
N GLU A 94 -3.16 -0.49 -38.70
CA GLU A 94 -3.05 0.44 -37.57
C GLU A 94 -2.38 1.76 -38.00
N LEU A 95 -1.30 1.70 -38.81
CA LEU A 95 -0.62 2.90 -39.30
C LEU A 95 -1.51 3.74 -40.22
N GLU A 96 -2.29 3.10 -41.09
CA GLU A 96 -3.26 3.77 -41.97
C GLU A 96 -4.42 4.41 -41.16
N SER A 97 -4.91 3.71 -40.13
CA SER A 97 -5.95 4.21 -39.22
C SER A 97 -5.47 5.41 -38.39
N VAL A 98 -4.21 5.40 -37.95
CA VAL A 98 -3.60 6.54 -37.24
C VAL A 98 -3.40 7.73 -38.18
N ARG A 99 -2.95 7.50 -39.42
CA ARG A 99 -2.77 8.57 -40.41
C ARG A 99 -4.08 9.28 -40.76
N ASN A 100 -5.17 8.52 -40.89
CA ASN A 100 -6.51 9.08 -41.15
C ASN A 100 -7.07 9.88 -39.96
N LYS A 101 -6.74 9.49 -38.72
CA LYS A 101 -7.13 10.24 -37.52
C LYS A 101 -6.36 11.55 -37.38
N VAL A 102 -5.07 11.58 -37.74
CA VAL A 102 -4.25 12.80 -37.70
C VAL A 102 -4.81 13.86 -38.65
N VAL A 103 -5.17 13.49 -39.88
CA VAL A 103 -5.77 14.43 -40.86
C VAL A 103 -7.14 14.92 -40.39
N ALA A 104 -7.95 14.06 -39.76
CA ALA A 104 -9.25 14.45 -39.20
C ALA A 104 -9.12 15.42 -38.01
N TYR A 105 -8.10 15.24 -37.16
CA TYR A 105 -7.83 16.13 -36.03
C TYR A 105 -7.23 17.47 -36.47
N GLU A 106 -6.36 17.48 -37.49
CA GLU A 106 -5.80 18.72 -38.06
C GLU A 106 -6.91 19.59 -38.70
N SER A 107 -7.89 18.97 -39.37
CA SER A 107 -9.06 19.68 -39.91
C SER A 107 -9.96 20.25 -38.81
N LEU A 108 -10.27 19.45 -37.78
CA LEU A 108 -11.12 19.88 -36.66
C LEU A 108 -10.47 21.02 -35.85
N LEU A 109 -9.14 21.01 -35.71
CA LEU A 109 -8.37 22.07 -35.06
C LEU A 109 -8.35 23.35 -35.90
N SER A 110 -8.22 23.28 -37.23
CA SER A 110 -8.34 24.46 -38.09
C SER A 110 -9.74 25.09 -38.05
N ASP A 111 -10.80 24.26 -37.94
CA ASP A 111 -12.17 24.75 -37.81
C ASP A 111 -12.40 25.48 -36.47
N ILE A 112 -11.90 24.92 -35.35
CA ILE A 112 -12.01 25.51 -34.00
C ILE A 112 -11.20 26.82 -33.88
N ILE A 113 -10.04 26.91 -34.53
CA ILE A 113 -9.19 28.11 -34.54
C ILE A 113 -9.83 29.24 -35.36
N THR A 114 -10.61 28.92 -36.38
CA THR A 114 -11.29 29.92 -37.22
C THR A 114 -12.58 30.42 -36.55
N ASP A 115 -13.31 29.56 -35.83
CA ASP A 115 -14.57 29.89 -35.13
C ASP A 115 -14.36 30.80 -33.90
N THR A 116 -13.21 30.65 -33.23
CA THR A 116 -12.83 31.45 -32.04
C THR A 116 -12.49 32.91 -32.36
N GLN A 117 -12.22 33.27 -33.62
CA GLN A 117 -11.99 34.67 -34.01
C GLN A 117 -13.29 35.43 -34.34
N GLN A 118 -14.42 34.75 -34.53
CA GLN A 118 -15.68 35.39 -34.93
C GLN A 118 -16.75 35.42 -33.82
N THR A 119 -16.61 34.62 -32.76
CA THR A 119 -17.58 34.62 -31.65
C THR A 119 -16.89 34.73 -30.30
N GLY A 120 -17.10 35.88 -29.62
CA GLY A 120 -16.65 36.07 -28.25
C GLY A 120 -17.22 34.99 -27.34
N ALA A 121 -16.32 34.36 -26.57
CA ALA A 121 -16.50 33.28 -25.58
C ALA A 121 -16.30 31.83 -26.09
N SER A 122 -15.02 31.41 -26.19
CA SER A 122 -14.52 30.06 -25.86
C SER A 122 -12.98 30.08 -25.82
N SER A 123 -12.22 29.28 -25.07
CA SER A 123 -12.44 28.43 -23.89
C SER A 123 -11.11 28.39 -23.11
N ILE A 124 -11.19 28.37 -21.79
CA ILE A 124 -10.12 28.46 -20.77
C ILE A 124 -9.04 27.36 -20.87
N GLU A 125 -9.22 26.38 -21.75
CA GLU A 125 -8.38 25.19 -21.90
C GLU A 125 -6.99 25.46 -22.49
N ASP A 126 -6.87 26.42 -23.42
CA ASP A 126 -5.61 26.68 -24.12
C ASP A 126 -4.61 27.55 -23.32
N ILE A 127 -5.08 28.24 -22.28
CA ILE A 127 -4.24 29.05 -21.38
C ILE A 127 -3.67 28.18 -20.25
N LEU A 128 -4.42 27.18 -19.80
CA LEU A 128 -4.01 26.25 -18.73
C LEU A 128 -2.81 25.38 -19.14
N ASN A 129 -2.71 25.01 -20.42
CA ASN A 129 -1.62 24.19 -20.93
C ASN A 129 -0.26 24.92 -21.04
N ARG A 130 -0.19 26.23 -20.78
CA ARG A 130 1.07 27.00 -20.91
C ARG A 130 1.86 27.21 -19.62
N HIS A 131 1.29 26.98 -18.44
CA HIS A 131 1.91 27.46 -17.18
C HIS A 131 2.30 26.41 -16.12
N PHE A 132 1.92 25.13 -16.21
CA PHE A 132 2.26 24.16 -15.15
C PHE A 132 2.65 22.77 -15.68
N GLN A 133 3.86 22.33 -15.33
CA GLN A 133 4.37 20.97 -15.54
C GLN A 133 3.96 20.05 -14.37
N ALA A 134 2.96 19.19 -14.57
CA ALA A 134 2.84 17.85 -13.96
C ALA A 134 1.63 17.12 -14.58
N SER A 135 1.86 15.87 -15.04
CA SER A 135 1.01 15.09 -15.96
C SER A 135 -0.40 14.69 -15.42
N PRO A 136 -1.43 14.60 -16.28
CA PRO A 136 -2.84 14.26 -15.96
C PRO A 136 -3.16 12.82 -15.50
N ASP A 137 -2.21 11.87 -15.50
CA ASP A 137 -2.54 10.45 -15.31
C ASP A 137 -3.08 10.08 -13.92
N VAL A 138 -2.80 10.90 -12.90
CA VAL A 138 -3.35 10.72 -11.54
C VAL A 138 -4.86 11.01 -11.48
N PHE A 139 -5.37 11.87 -12.37
CA PHE A 139 -6.75 12.35 -12.34
C PHE A 139 -7.71 11.52 -13.18
N ALA A 140 -7.23 10.84 -14.24
CA ALA A 140 -8.05 9.92 -15.03
C ALA A 140 -8.47 8.66 -14.24
N ALA A 141 -7.60 8.11 -13.40
CA ALA A 141 -7.89 6.91 -12.60
C ALA A 141 -8.87 7.17 -11.44
N LEU A 142 -8.82 8.36 -10.82
CA LEU A 142 -9.76 8.80 -9.78
C LEU A 142 -11.17 9.13 -10.33
N LEU A 143 -11.26 9.44 -11.62
CA LEU A 143 -12.51 9.75 -12.31
C LEU A 143 -13.13 8.54 -13.04
N ALA A 144 -12.37 7.48 -13.31
CA ALA A 144 -12.89 6.23 -13.91
C ALA A 144 -13.88 5.47 -13.01
N ALA A 145 -13.95 5.79 -11.71
CA ALA A 145 -14.97 5.28 -10.81
C ALA A 145 -16.17 6.24 -10.69
N ARG A 146 -16.95 6.41 -11.77
CA ARG A 146 -18.36 6.83 -11.69
C ARG A 146 -19.06 6.77 -13.06
N SER A 147 -20.11 5.97 -13.12
CA SER A 147 -21.36 6.42 -13.74
C SER A 147 -22.53 5.61 -13.19
N ILE A 148 -23.33 6.25 -12.34
CA ILE A 148 -24.76 6.42 -12.61
C ILE A 148 -25.07 7.87 -12.18
N SER A 149 -25.47 8.69 -13.14
CA SER A 149 -26.11 9.99 -12.90
C SER A 149 -27.37 10.02 -13.74
N ASP A 150 -28.49 10.42 -13.13
CA ASP A 150 -29.30 11.53 -13.66
C ASP A 150 -30.27 12.07 -12.57
N PRO A 151 -30.89 13.25 -12.74
CA PRO A 151 -30.91 14.30 -11.73
C PRO A 151 -32.34 14.64 -11.28
N GLN A 152 -32.48 15.43 -10.22
CA GLN A 152 -33.53 16.46 -10.08
C GLN A 152 -33.25 17.23 -8.77
N LEU A 153 -33.41 18.55 -8.82
CA LEU A 153 -33.20 19.47 -7.70
C LEU A 153 -34.15 19.19 -6.53
N SER A 154 -33.61 18.96 -5.32
CA SER A 154 -34.26 19.23 -4.01
C SER A 154 -33.17 19.33 -2.91
N PRO A 155 -33.48 19.85 -1.70
CA PRO A 155 -32.52 20.56 -0.84
C PRO A 155 -31.32 19.69 -0.46
N ARG A 156 -30.11 20.29 -0.42
CA ARG A 156 -28.83 19.63 -0.11
C ARG A 156 -29.06 18.49 0.91
N PRO A 157 -28.95 17.20 0.52
CA PRO A 157 -29.03 16.14 1.49
C PRO A 157 -27.81 16.28 2.40
N LYS A 158 -28.08 16.57 3.68
CA LYS A 158 -27.07 16.49 4.74
C LYS A 158 -26.39 15.12 4.64
N PRO A 159 -25.06 15.03 4.83
CA PRO A 159 -24.41 13.72 4.82
C PRO A 159 -25.12 12.78 5.79
N GLY A 160 -25.53 11.58 5.33
CA GLY A 160 -26.06 10.54 6.21
C GLY A 160 -25.02 9.98 7.19
N ILE A 161 -23.77 10.46 7.09
CA ILE A 161 -22.60 10.00 7.84
C ILE A 161 -22.62 10.61 9.25
N SER A 162 -23.50 10.08 10.10
CA SER A 162 -23.67 10.49 11.49
C SER A 162 -23.72 9.30 12.42
N LEU A 163 -23.47 9.52 13.71
CA LEU A 163 -23.65 8.50 14.75
C LEU A 163 -25.10 7.95 14.77
N ASN A 164 -26.09 8.79 14.45
CA ASN A 164 -27.49 8.39 14.37
C ASN A 164 -27.73 7.26 13.33
N ARG A 165 -27.02 7.28 12.19
CA ARG A 165 -27.07 6.21 11.18
C ARG A 165 -26.60 4.87 11.75
N MET A 166 -25.60 4.87 12.62
CA MET A 166 -25.10 3.67 13.29
C MET A 166 -26.11 3.12 14.30
N HIS A 167 -26.74 3.99 15.10
CA HIS A 167 -27.81 3.61 16.04
C HIS A 167 -29.03 3.00 15.35
N ILE A 168 -29.50 3.61 14.26
CA ILE A 168 -30.60 3.06 13.44
C ILE A 168 -30.26 1.65 12.96
N THR A 169 -29.02 1.44 12.50
CA THR A 169 -28.57 0.13 12.04
C THR A 169 -28.65 -0.92 13.13
N LEU A 170 -28.19 -0.58 14.34
CA LEU A 170 -28.18 -1.50 15.46
C LEU A 170 -29.61 -1.86 15.91
N ALA A 171 -30.50 -0.88 15.96
CA ALA A 171 -31.92 -1.09 16.29
C ALA A 171 -32.61 -2.06 15.32
N THR A 172 -32.21 -2.06 14.03
CA THR A 172 -32.78 -2.97 13.02
C THR A 172 -32.20 -4.40 13.04
N LYS A 173 -31.14 -4.68 13.83
CA LYS A 173 -30.47 -6.00 13.89
C LYS A 173 -30.02 -6.36 15.33
N PRO A 174 -30.95 -6.77 16.21
CA PRO A 174 -30.67 -7.01 17.63
C PRO A 174 -29.80 -8.24 17.94
N ASN A 175 -29.60 -9.17 16.99
CA ASN A 175 -28.83 -10.41 17.21
C ASN A 175 -27.31 -10.28 16.97
N SER A 176 -26.80 -9.07 16.66
CA SER A 176 -25.36 -8.86 16.68
C SER A 176 -24.92 -8.76 18.14
N THR A 177 -23.96 -9.60 18.55
CA THR A 177 -23.15 -9.40 19.75
C THR A 177 -22.46 -8.03 19.68
N SER A 178 -23.18 -6.98 20.05
CA SER A 178 -22.76 -5.60 19.81
C SER A 178 -22.21 -5.01 21.10
N HIS A 179 -20.95 -4.60 21.06
CA HIS A 179 -20.45 -3.62 22.02
C HIS A 179 -21.39 -2.39 21.99
N PRO A 180 -21.78 -1.85 23.16
CA PRO A 180 -22.67 -0.70 23.21
C PRO A 180 -22.05 0.48 22.45
N LEU A 181 -22.87 1.16 21.64
CA LEU A 181 -22.47 2.38 20.94
C LEU A 181 -22.54 3.58 21.89
N THR A 182 -21.67 4.56 21.70
CA THR A 182 -21.78 5.82 22.45
C THR A 182 -23.06 6.56 22.06
N GLU A 183 -23.70 7.21 23.03
CA GLU A 183 -24.90 8.03 22.78
C GLU A 183 -24.54 9.31 22.01
N THR A 184 -23.43 9.94 22.35
CA THR A 184 -22.93 11.18 21.76
C THR A 184 -21.52 11.01 21.17
N PRO A 185 -21.14 11.78 20.14
CA PRO A 185 -19.75 11.84 19.69
C PRO A 185 -18.81 12.31 20.80
N LEU A 186 -17.57 11.78 20.85
CA LEU A 186 -16.55 12.15 21.83
C LEU A 186 -16.12 13.62 21.70
N VAL A 187 -16.12 14.12 20.47
CA VAL A 187 -15.86 15.52 20.11
C VAL A 187 -17.16 16.13 19.62
N GLN A 188 -17.57 17.23 20.23
CA GLN A 188 -18.77 17.98 19.85
C GLN A 188 -18.37 19.37 19.38
N VAL A 189 -18.82 19.72 18.18
CA VAL A 189 -18.57 21.04 17.59
C VAL A 189 -19.90 21.72 17.24
N SER A 190 -19.93 23.04 17.38
CA SER A 190 -21.12 23.87 17.12
C SER A 190 -20.89 24.95 16.05
N ASN A 191 -19.63 25.21 15.68
CA ASN A 191 -19.27 26.26 14.75
C ASN A 191 -18.57 25.77 13.46
N ILE A 192 -18.87 24.55 12.96
CA ILE A 192 -18.18 24.03 11.77
C ILE A 192 -18.42 24.88 10.51
N GLN A 193 -19.57 25.57 10.43
CA GLN A 193 -19.95 26.38 9.27
C GLN A 193 -19.02 27.58 9.04
N SER A 194 -18.26 28.01 10.06
CA SER A 194 -17.23 29.04 9.91
C SER A 194 -16.03 28.56 9.09
N TRP A 195 -15.85 27.24 8.94
CA TRP A 195 -14.68 26.62 8.31
C TRP A 195 -15.02 25.88 7.01
N THR A 196 -16.22 25.31 6.90
CA THR A 196 -16.67 24.56 5.73
C THR A 196 -18.18 24.48 5.63
N ASP A 197 -18.70 24.48 4.39
CA ASP A 197 -20.12 24.24 4.09
C ASP A 197 -20.39 22.78 3.64
N LEU A 198 -19.36 21.93 3.61
CA LEU A 198 -19.44 20.55 3.11
C LEU A 198 -20.10 19.59 4.10
N VAL A 199 -20.08 19.90 5.39
CA VAL A 199 -20.62 19.07 6.48
C VAL A 199 -21.37 19.92 7.49
N ASP A 200 -22.31 19.30 8.22
CA ASP A 200 -22.94 19.92 9.38
C ASP A 200 -22.21 19.56 10.68
N ASN A 201 -22.59 20.21 11.79
CA ASN A 201 -21.98 20.00 13.11
C ASN A 201 -22.04 18.55 13.57
N THR A 202 -23.14 17.85 13.26
CA THR A 202 -23.32 16.44 13.61
C THR A 202 -22.36 15.53 12.86
N THR A 203 -22.23 15.72 11.55
CA THR A 203 -21.26 14.99 10.73
C THR A 203 -19.83 15.32 11.19
N ALA A 204 -19.51 16.59 11.38
CA ALA A 204 -18.18 17.02 11.82
C ALA A 204 -17.80 16.42 13.18
N SER A 205 -18.71 16.44 14.16
CA SER A 205 -18.53 15.83 15.48
C SER A 205 -18.23 14.32 15.36
N HIS A 206 -18.96 13.61 14.50
CA HIS A 206 -18.73 12.19 14.24
C HIS A 206 -17.34 11.92 13.62
N LEU A 207 -16.96 12.68 12.59
CA LEU A 207 -15.69 12.49 11.88
C LEU A 207 -14.48 12.89 12.73
N LEU A 208 -14.56 14.01 13.46
CA LEU A 208 -13.50 14.42 14.40
C LEU A 208 -13.35 13.42 15.53
N SER A 209 -14.45 12.86 16.06
CA SER A 209 -14.39 11.79 17.06
C SER A 209 -13.65 10.54 16.55
N LEU A 210 -13.85 10.15 15.28
CA LEU A 210 -13.08 9.06 14.67
C LEU A 210 -11.59 9.38 14.57
N PHE A 211 -11.24 10.60 14.13
CA PHE A 211 -9.85 11.04 14.03
C PHE A 211 -9.16 11.04 15.39
N PHE A 212 -9.75 11.70 16.40
CA PHE A 212 -9.16 11.84 17.72
C PHE A 212 -9.14 10.52 18.51
N ALA A 213 -10.05 9.59 18.24
CA ALA A 213 -10.03 8.27 18.86
C ALA A 213 -8.99 7.32 18.24
N TRP A 214 -8.81 7.31 16.92
CA TRP A 214 -8.02 6.27 16.27
C TRP A 214 -6.70 6.74 15.68
N GLU A 215 -6.63 7.92 15.09
CA GLU A 215 -5.42 8.40 14.40
C GLU A 215 -4.55 9.28 15.29
N ASN A 216 -5.16 10.24 16.00
CA ASN A 216 -4.42 11.22 16.79
C ASN A 216 -3.60 10.61 17.94
N PRO A 217 -4.04 9.55 18.67
CA PRO A 217 -3.26 8.99 19.76
C PRO A 217 -1.90 8.42 19.35
N THR A 218 -1.72 8.06 18.07
CA THR A 218 -0.43 7.57 17.58
C THR A 218 0.61 8.69 17.51
N TRP A 219 0.25 9.87 17.00
CA TRP A 219 1.23 10.92 16.67
C TRP A 219 1.08 12.20 17.48
N ARG A 220 -0.12 12.49 18.00
CA ARG A 220 -0.50 13.71 18.73
C ARG A 220 -0.05 15.01 18.04
N LEU A 221 -0.07 15.01 16.71
CA LEU A 221 0.33 16.15 15.89
C LEU A 221 -0.65 17.33 16.03
N VAL A 222 -1.89 17.07 16.43
CA VAL A 222 -2.91 18.09 16.72
C VAL A 222 -3.36 17.95 18.17
N ASP A 223 -3.16 19.01 18.95
CA ASP A 223 -3.73 19.09 20.29
C ASP A 223 -5.25 19.32 20.19
N GLN A 224 -6.03 18.40 20.76
CA GLN A 224 -7.48 18.40 20.63
C GLN A 224 -8.11 19.63 21.31
N GLU A 225 -7.63 19.99 22.51
CA GLU A 225 -8.19 21.10 23.28
C GLU A 225 -7.99 22.42 22.54
N MET A 226 -6.75 22.70 22.12
CA MET A 226 -6.41 23.93 21.41
C MET A 226 -7.11 24.02 20.05
N PHE A 227 -7.18 22.90 19.31
CA PHE A 227 -7.88 22.87 18.02
C PHE A 227 -9.38 23.15 18.18
N ILE A 228 -10.06 22.49 19.12
CA ILE A 228 -11.51 22.66 19.31
C ILE A 228 -11.84 24.05 19.84
N ARG A 229 -11.05 24.59 20.76
CA ARG A 229 -11.22 25.97 21.25
C ARG A 229 -11.15 26.99 20.10
N ASP A 230 -10.17 26.83 19.22
CA ASP A 230 -9.98 27.74 18.09
C ASP A 230 -11.03 27.52 16.99
N LEU A 231 -11.48 26.27 16.77
CA LEU A 231 -12.59 25.94 15.89
C LEU A 231 -13.88 26.65 16.33
N GLU A 232 -14.22 26.60 17.62
CA GLU A 232 -15.44 27.21 18.14
C GLU A 232 -15.37 28.74 18.15
N SER A 233 -14.22 29.31 18.53
CA SER A 233 -14.03 30.77 18.58
C SER A 233 -13.81 31.43 17.21
N GLY A 234 -13.47 30.67 16.17
CA GLY A 234 -13.07 31.19 14.86
C GLY A 234 -11.62 31.68 14.80
N SER A 235 -10.83 31.45 15.86
CA SER A 235 -9.41 31.79 15.91
C SER A 235 -8.60 30.94 14.92
N LYS A 236 -7.64 31.57 14.25
CA LYS A 236 -6.75 30.91 13.27
C LYS A 236 -5.42 30.43 13.85
N ARG A 237 -5.21 30.51 15.17
CA ARG A 237 -3.93 30.17 15.82
C ARG A 237 -3.70 28.66 15.87
N PHE A 238 -4.72 27.87 16.16
CA PHE A 238 -4.62 26.40 16.20
C PHE A 238 -5.61 25.71 15.26
N CYS A 239 -6.35 26.48 14.47
CA CYS A 239 -7.33 25.99 13.51
C CYS A 239 -7.19 26.73 12.18
N SER A 240 -7.40 26.03 11.06
CA SER A 240 -7.56 26.66 9.75
C SER A 240 -8.53 25.83 8.91
N SER A 241 -9.06 26.42 7.83
CA SER A 241 -9.94 25.67 6.92
C SER A 241 -9.19 24.48 6.32
N LEU A 242 -7.93 24.63 5.92
CA LEU A 242 -7.09 23.52 5.46
C LEU A 242 -6.98 22.41 6.52
N LEU A 243 -6.68 22.75 7.77
CA LEU A 243 -6.54 21.76 8.84
C LEU A 243 -7.88 21.05 9.11
N VAL A 244 -8.99 21.80 9.23
CA VAL A 244 -10.33 21.25 9.43
C VAL A 244 -10.68 20.24 8.34
N HIS A 245 -10.50 20.59 7.07
CA HIS A 245 -10.79 19.67 5.97
C HIS A 245 -9.88 18.44 6.00
N THR A 246 -8.63 18.59 6.46
CA THR A 246 -7.68 17.48 6.57
C THR A 246 -8.15 16.49 7.64
N LEU A 247 -8.51 16.98 8.84
CA LEU A 247 -9.02 16.12 9.93
C LEU A 247 -10.34 15.43 9.55
N LEU A 248 -11.27 16.18 8.93
CA LEU A 248 -12.53 15.62 8.44
C LEU A 248 -12.30 14.53 7.39
N PHE A 249 -11.30 14.69 6.53
CA PHE A 249 -10.96 13.69 5.52
C PHE A 249 -10.49 12.39 6.19
N PHE A 250 -9.55 12.45 7.15
CA PHE A 250 -9.14 11.30 7.96
C PHE A 250 -10.34 10.61 8.63
N GLY A 251 -11.17 11.37 9.33
CA GLY A 251 -12.37 10.86 9.99
C GLY A 251 -13.35 10.22 9.01
N CYS A 252 -13.57 10.83 7.85
CA CYS A 252 -14.47 10.33 6.80
C CYS A 252 -14.08 8.93 6.35
N SER A 253 -12.79 8.64 6.31
CA SER A 253 -12.31 7.33 5.85
C SER A 253 -12.22 6.27 6.92
N SER A 254 -12.25 6.64 8.18
CA SER A 254 -12.50 5.69 9.28
C SER A 254 -13.99 5.48 9.54
N SER A 255 -14.89 6.24 8.89
CA SER A 255 -16.34 6.10 9.05
C SER A 255 -16.92 4.97 8.20
N TYR A 256 -17.87 4.20 8.75
CA TYR A 256 -18.51 3.09 8.05
C TYR A 256 -19.92 2.79 8.60
N HIS A 257 -20.72 2.07 7.82
CA HIS A 257 -22.02 1.57 8.26
C HIS A 257 -21.91 0.19 8.91
N LEU A 258 -22.37 0.02 10.15
CA LEU A 258 -22.23 -1.24 10.92
C LEU A 258 -22.79 -2.47 10.19
N GLY A 259 -23.92 -2.32 9.50
CA GLY A 259 -24.63 -3.40 8.84
C GLY A 259 -24.23 -3.63 7.37
N ARG A 260 -23.39 -2.76 6.80
CA ARG A 260 -22.98 -2.75 5.39
C ARG A 260 -21.59 -2.12 5.26
N ILE A 261 -20.60 -2.71 5.93
CA ILE A 261 -19.24 -2.17 6.04
C ILE A 261 -18.56 -1.91 4.67
N THR A 262 -18.98 -2.62 3.62
CA THR A 262 -18.45 -2.47 2.26
C THR A 262 -19.17 -1.38 1.45
N ASP A 263 -20.38 -0.96 1.85
CA ASP A 263 -21.11 0.13 1.19
C ASP A 263 -20.67 1.47 1.77
N ARG A 264 -19.70 2.09 1.07
CA ARG A 264 -19.09 3.36 1.47
C ARG A 264 -19.39 4.51 0.49
N ARG A 265 -20.55 4.47 -0.16
CA ARG A 265 -20.89 5.43 -1.23
C ARG A 265 -20.97 6.87 -0.73
N GLU A 266 -21.56 7.08 0.45
CA GLU A 266 -21.68 8.41 1.05
C GLU A 266 -20.31 8.94 1.48
N GLU A 267 -19.52 8.11 2.17
CA GLU A 267 -18.17 8.45 2.64
C GLU A 267 -17.25 8.76 1.46
N LYS A 268 -17.29 7.94 0.40
CA LYS A 268 -16.50 8.21 -0.83
C LYS A 268 -16.95 9.50 -1.52
N ALA A 269 -18.25 9.82 -1.51
CA ALA A 269 -18.76 11.05 -2.10
C ALA A 269 -18.32 12.29 -1.31
N LEU A 270 -18.38 12.24 0.02
CA LEU A 270 -17.89 13.31 0.89
C LEU A 270 -16.37 13.44 0.80
N GLY A 271 -15.64 12.33 0.88
CA GLY A 271 -14.19 12.29 0.73
C GLY A 271 -13.72 12.94 -0.57
N LYS A 272 -14.39 12.68 -1.71
CA LYS A 272 -14.07 13.35 -2.98
C LYS A 272 -14.21 14.88 -2.90
N LYS A 273 -15.26 15.38 -2.25
CA LYS A 273 -15.48 16.83 -2.06
C LYS A 273 -14.43 17.44 -1.13
N LEU A 274 -14.18 16.79 0.01
CA LEU A 274 -13.15 17.20 0.97
C LEU A 274 -11.76 17.25 0.32
N TYR A 275 -11.40 16.25 -0.47
CA TYR A 275 -10.13 16.23 -1.21
C TYR A 275 -10.02 17.38 -2.22
N SER A 276 -11.08 17.64 -2.99
CA SER A 276 -11.09 18.77 -3.93
C SER A 276 -10.90 20.10 -3.18
N ALA A 277 -11.58 20.28 -2.04
CA ALA A 277 -11.41 21.46 -1.21
C ALA A 277 -9.98 21.56 -0.64
N LEU A 278 -9.40 20.45 -0.17
CA LEU A 278 -8.02 20.40 0.31
C LEU A 278 -7.01 20.88 -0.73
N GLN A 279 -7.18 20.49 -2.00
CA GLN A 279 -6.28 20.93 -3.07
C GLN A 279 -6.34 22.45 -3.26
N HIS A 280 -7.53 23.05 -3.24
CA HIS A 280 -7.69 24.50 -3.36
C HIS A 280 -7.15 25.22 -2.14
N LEU A 281 -7.50 24.76 -0.94
CA LEU A 281 -7.06 25.34 0.34
C LEU A 281 -5.55 25.26 0.51
N TRP A 282 -4.92 24.17 0.05
CA TRP A 282 -3.46 24.07 0.06
C TRP A 282 -2.82 25.17 -0.78
N GLN A 283 -3.34 25.45 -1.99
CA GLN A 283 -2.76 26.50 -2.82
C GLN A 283 -2.93 27.90 -2.21
N SER A 284 -3.99 28.13 -1.43
CA SER A 284 -4.21 29.42 -0.76
C SER A 284 -3.42 29.57 0.54
N GLU A 285 -3.26 28.51 1.33
CA GLU A 285 -2.69 28.58 2.69
C GLU A 285 -1.22 28.12 2.78
N LYS A 286 -0.65 27.48 1.76
CA LYS A 286 0.73 26.91 1.80
C LYS A 286 1.83 27.92 2.14
N ASP A 287 1.61 29.20 1.81
CA ASP A 287 2.59 30.26 2.04
C ASP A 287 2.40 30.92 3.42
N ASP A 288 1.31 30.59 4.13
CA ASP A 288 1.11 30.99 5.52
C ASP A 288 1.97 30.12 6.44
N ALA A 289 2.95 30.73 7.10
CA ALA A 289 3.87 30.03 8.01
C ALA A 289 3.25 29.68 9.39
N GLY A 290 1.94 29.45 9.46
CA GLY A 290 1.22 29.12 10.70
C GLY A 290 1.35 27.65 11.11
N LEU A 291 1.09 27.36 12.38
CA LEU A 291 1.08 25.98 12.88
C LEU A 291 0.05 25.08 12.17
N PRO A 292 -1.20 25.54 11.90
CA PRO A 292 -2.16 24.74 11.16
C PRO A 292 -1.69 24.33 9.76
N THR A 293 -0.94 25.19 9.06
CA THR A 293 -0.36 24.89 7.74
C THR A 293 0.71 23.81 7.86
N ALA A 294 1.61 23.90 8.85
CA ALA A 294 2.63 22.89 9.10
C ALA A 294 2.02 21.52 9.43
N GLN A 295 1.02 21.49 10.32
CA GLN A 295 0.28 20.28 10.69
C GLN A 295 -0.43 19.69 9.46
N SER A 296 -1.13 20.52 8.69
CA SER A 296 -1.82 20.11 7.46
C SER A 296 -0.86 19.53 6.44
N SER A 297 0.32 20.14 6.24
CA SER A 297 1.35 19.63 5.34
C SER A 297 1.76 18.21 5.70
N ILE A 298 2.08 17.95 6.98
CA ILE A 298 2.48 16.61 7.44
C ILE A 298 1.35 15.61 7.25
N MET A 299 0.12 15.98 7.64
CA MET A 299 -1.04 15.10 7.53
C MET A 299 -1.44 14.80 6.08
N ILE A 300 -1.38 15.78 5.18
CA ILE A 300 -1.54 15.58 3.73
C ILE A 300 -0.45 14.64 3.22
N GLY A 301 0.79 14.79 3.69
CA GLY A 301 1.88 13.89 3.37
C GLY A 301 1.60 12.44 3.77
N LEU A 302 1.07 12.22 4.98
CA LEU A 302 0.62 10.90 5.43
C LEU A 302 -0.50 10.32 4.54
N LEU A 303 -1.48 11.13 4.13
CA LEU A 303 -2.53 10.72 3.19
C LEU A 303 -1.95 10.31 1.82
N CYS A 304 -1.00 11.08 1.29
CA CYS A 304 -0.31 10.72 0.06
C CYS A 304 0.38 9.34 0.16
N CYS A 305 0.98 9.04 1.31
CA CYS A 305 1.58 7.73 1.56
C CYS A 305 0.54 6.59 1.55
N THR A 306 -0.67 6.79 2.10
CA THR A 306 -1.73 5.76 2.04
C THR A 306 -2.30 5.54 0.64
N PHE A 307 -2.14 6.52 -0.26
CA PHE A 307 -2.48 6.38 -1.68
C PHE A 307 -1.36 5.78 -2.55
N GLY A 308 -0.19 5.47 -1.98
CA GLY A 308 0.94 4.90 -2.74
C GLY A 308 1.68 5.92 -3.61
N ILE A 309 1.58 7.21 -3.26
CA ILE A 309 2.32 8.33 -3.86
C ILE A 309 3.27 8.96 -2.83
N ASP A 310 3.93 8.12 -2.04
CA ASP A 310 4.79 8.54 -0.93
C ASP A 310 6.01 9.37 -1.35
N ARG A 311 6.46 9.31 -2.61
CA ARG A 311 7.45 10.29 -3.11
C ARG A 311 6.97 11.73 -2.99
N LEU A 312 5.68 11.98 -3.23
CA LEU A 312 5.06 13.29 -2.98
C LEU A 312 4.79 13.45 -1.48
N GLY A 313 4.26 12.40 -0.84
CA GLY A 313 3.89 12.43 0.58
C GLY A 313 5.04 12.80 1.51
N THR A 314 6.22 12.23 1.27
CA THR A 314 7.43 12.54 2.03
C THR A 314 7.90 13.99 1.84
N ARG A 315 7.70 14.60 0.66
CA ARG A 315 8.01 16.03 0.47
C ARG A 315 7.11 16.92 1.33
N TYR A 316 5.83 16.59 1.42
CA TYR A 316 4.86 17.26 2.29
C TYR A 316 5.20 17.10 3.78
N ILE A 317 5.60 15.89 4.20
CA ILE A 317 6.07 15.63 5.58
C ILE A 317 7.29 16.50 5.91
N MET A 318 8.31 16.48 5.05
CA MET A 318 9.52 17.27 5.27
C MET A 318 9.26 18.77 5.20
N HIS A 319 8.40 19.23 4.30
CA HIS A 319 8.01 20.64 4.23
C HIS A 319 7.31 21.10 5.51
N GLY A 320 6.38 20.32 6.05
CA GLY A 320 5.73 20.64 7.31
C GLY A 320 6.71 20.63 8.49
N ALA A 321 7.65 19.68 8.54
CA ALA A 321 8.73 19.69 9.52
C ALA A 321 9.63 20.93 9.41
N GLN A 322 9.88 21.43 8.19
CA GLN A 322 10.62 22.66 7.94
C GLN A 322 9.86 23.90 8.45
N LEU A 323 8.55 23.99 8.19
CA LEU A 323 7.70 25.07 8.73
C LEU A 323 7.70 25.04 10.27
N SER A 324 7.53 23.86 10.88
CA SER A 324 7.62 23.70 12.33
C SER A 324 8.99 24.11 12.89
N ARG A 325 10.08 23.88 12.14
CA ARG A 325 11.43 24.35 12.53
C ARG A 325 11.52 25.87 12.52
N GLN A 326 10.97 26.52 11.50
CA GLN A 326 10.93 27.99 11.36
C GLN A 326 10.12 28.64 12.49
N LEU A 327 9.05 27.99 12.94
CA LEU A 327 8.25 28.38 14.10
C LEU A 327 8.95 28.14 15.45
N GLY A 328 10.13 27.52 15.45
CA GLY A 328 10.93 27.28 16.66
C GLY A 328 10.51 26.07 17.50
N LEU A 329 9.63 25.19 17.00
CA LEU A 329 9.07 24.07 17.80
C LEU A 329 10.12 23.07 18.31
N HIS A 330 11.26 22.96 17.62
CA HIS A 330 12.39 22.10 18.01
C HIS A 330 13.11 22.57 19.29
N ARG A 331 12.89 23.83 19.72
CA ARG A 331 13.52 24.42 20.90
C ARG A 331 12.68 24.15 22.15
N GLU A 332 13.27 24.35 23.31
CA GLU A 332 12.60 24.22 24.61
C GLU A 332 11.44 25.22 24.76
N SER A 333 11.63 26.45 24.27
CA SER A 333 10.58 27.45 24.17
C SER A 333 10.42 27.92 22.72
N ALA A 334 9.17 27.97 22.26
CA ALA A 334 8.81 28.43 20.93
C ALA A 334 7.99 29.72 21.03
N PRO A 335 8.40 30.83 20.36
CA PRO A 335 7.67 32.10 20.41
C PRO A 335 6.20 32.00 20.03
N TYR A 336 5.86 31.03 19.17
CA TYR A 336 4.47 30.73 18.78
C TYR A 336 3.54 30.39 19.96
N PHE A 337 4.11 29.79 21.01
CA PHE A 337 3.39 29.34 22.20
C PHE A 337 3.55 30.29 23.38
N ALA A 338 4.22 31.43 23.21
CA ALA A 338 4.27 32.46 24.23
C ALA A 338 2.86 33.03 24.49
N THR A 339 2.59 33.36 25.75
CA THR A 339 1.38 34.04 26.21
C THR A 339 1.68 34.80 27.49
N ASP A 340 0.99 35.92 27.69
CA ASP A 340 0.96 36.65 28.97
C ASP A 340 -0.25 36.22 29.82
N VAL A 341 -1.12 35.35 29.29
CA VAL A 341 -2.30 34.84 29.98
C VAL A 341 -1.92 33.60 30.78
N GLU A 342 -1.79 33.74 32.11
CA GLU A 342 -1.40 32.65 33.02
C GLU A 342 -2.25 31.39 32.84
N ALA A 343 -3.56 31.54 32.65
CA ALA A 343 -4.49 30.41 32.48
C ALA A 343 -4.21 29.55 31.23
N ASP A 344 -3.51 30.07 30.23
CA ASP A 344 -3.19 29.36 28.99
C ASP A 344 -1.79 28.70 29.02
N VAL A 345 -0.95 29.02 30.01
CA VAL A 345 0.48 28.63 30.03
C VAL A 345 0.64 27.11 29.96
N ASP A 346 -0.09 26.39 30.81
CA ASP A 346 0.01 24.92 30.89
C ASP A 346 -0.52 24.25 29.61
N SER A 347 -1.68 24.67 29.10
CA SER A 347 -2.27 24.11 27.87
C SER A 347 -1.39 24.39 26.65
N LEU A 348 -0.78 25.58 26.55
CA LEU A 348 0.14 25.92 25.45
C LEU A 348 1.47 25.16 25.55
N SER A 349 2.02 25.01 26.76
CA SER A 349 3.22 24.20 27.02
C SER A 349 2.98 22.73 26.64
N ARG A 350 1.85 22.15 27.08
CA ARG A 350 1.42 20.80 26.73
C ARG A 350 1.27 20.63 25.22
N CYS A 351 0.60 21.58 24.55
CA CYS A 351 0.44 21.59 23.10
C CYS A 351 1.80 21.66 22.37
N HIS A 352 2.71 22.53 22.79
CA HIS A 352 4.06 22.63 22.21
C HIS A 352 4.81 21.30 22.30
N LYS A 353 4.87 20.69 23.50
CA LYS A 353 5.56 19.40 23.72
C LYS A 353 5.01 18.29 22.84
N PHE A 354 3.68 18.14 22.77
CA PHE A 354 3.03 17.14 21.92
C PHE A 354 3.33 17.35 20.44
N VAL A 355 3.09 18.57 19.94
CA VAL A 355 3.21 18.84 18.50
C VAL A 355 4.67 18.77 18.06
N ALA A 356 5.62 19.27 18.85
CA ALA A 356 7.04 19.17 18.54
C ALA A 356 7.50 17.70 18.45
N CYS A 357 7.13 16.87 19.41
CA CYS A 357 7.44 15.43 19.38
C CYS A 357 6.75 14.74 18.20
N GLY A 358 5.47 15.06 17.92
CA GLY A 358 4.72 14.50 16.79
C GLY A 358 5.35 14.83 15.43
N VAL A 359 5.84 16.07 15.25
CA VAL A 359 6.56 16.48 14.03
C VAL A 359 7.84 15.67 13.85
N PHE A 360 8.64 15.53 14.91
CA PHE A 360 9.89 14.76 14.87
C PHE A 360 9.63 13.28 14.57
N ASP A 361 8.57 12.72 15.14
CA ASP A 361 8.25 11.31 14.95
C ASP A 361 7.79 10.99 13.54
N VAL A 362 6.85 11.76 12.98
CA VAL A 362 6.35 11.48 11.63
C VAL A 362 7.47 11.59 10.59
N GLN A 363 8.39 12.55 10.74
CA GLN A 363 9.53 12.66 9.82
C GLN A 363 10.54 11.51 10.01
N ALA A 364 10.80 11.07 11.25
CA ALA A 364 11.74 9.99 11.55
C ALA A 364 11.21 8.64 11.02
N LEU A 365 9.90 8.35 11.22
CA LEU A 365 9.27 7.20 10.60
C LEU A 365 9.36 7.28 9.07
N ALA A 366 9.06 8.44 8.49
CA ALA A 366 9.15 8.62 7.04
C ALA A 366 10.59 8.42 6.52
N ALA A 367 11.59 8.88 7.27
CA ALA A 367 13.00 8.66 6.97
C ALA A 367 13.37 7.17 6.98
N GLN A 368 12.91 6.43 8.00
CA GLN A 368 13.14 4.98 8.11
C GLN A 368 12.46 4.19 6.99
N VAL A 369 11.17 4.45 6.73
CA VAL A 369 10.35 3.66 5.79
C VAL A 369 10.64 3.98 4.33
N TYR A 370 10.93 5.25 4.00
CA TYR A 370 11.07 5.73 2.62
C TYR A 370 12.50 6.20 2.27
N ARG A 371 13.48 5.98 3.15
CA ARG A 371 14.89 6.39 3.00
C ARG A 371 15.05 7.86 2.61
N LYS A 372 14.42 8.75 3.39
CA LYS A 372 14.52 10.21 3.21
C LYS A 372 15.41 10.82 4.27
N THR A 373 16.08 11.91 3.91
CA THR A 373 16.84 12.71 4.88
C THR A 373 15.86 13.49 5.77
N PRO A 374 15.93 13.33 7.10
CA PRO A 374 15.09 14.10 8.02
C PRO A 374 15.51 15.58 8.02
N VAL A 375 14.57 16.47 8.38
CA VAL A 375 14.82 17.92 8.48
C VAL A 375 15.35 18.31 9.86
N TRP A 376 14.96 17.56 10.89
CA TRP A 376 15.44 17.74 12.25
C TRP A 376 16.45 16.63 12.53
N ASP A 377 17.69 17.03 12.87
CA ASP A 377 18.75 16.07 13.15
C ASP A 377 18.58 15.38 14.50
N GLU A 378 18.01 16.10 15.46
CA GLU A 378 17.87 15.72 16.86
C GLU A 378 16.41 15.87 17.31
N PRO A 379 15.99 15.12 18.35
CA PRO A 379 14.68 15.30 18.96
C PRO A 379 14.47 16.74 19.48
N PRO A 380 13.21 17.20 19.58
CA PRO A 380 12.93 18.51 20.17
C PRO A 380 13.39 18.55 21.62
N ALA A 381 13.87 19.73 22.05
CA ALA A 381 14.23 19.97 23.44
C ALA A 381 13.01 20.06 24.37
N ALA A 382 11.82 20.37 23.82
CA ALA A 382 10.57 20.38 24.57
C ALA A 382 10.11 18.95 24.90
N SER A 383 10.07 18.60 26.19
CA SER A 383 9.62 17.30 26.69
C SER A 383 8.93 17.42 28.05
N PHE A 384 8.14 16.41 28.42
CA PHE A 384 7.60 16.29 29.78
C PHE A 384 8.64 15.67 30.72
N SER A 385 8.61 16.07 32.00
CA SER A 385 9.28 15.28 33.04
C SER A 385 8.48 14.00 33.30
N GLN A 386 9.09 13.00 33.94
CA GLN A 386 8.36 11.76 34.27
C GLN A 386 7.28 12.01 35.32
N GLU A 387 7.55 12.89 36.28
CA GLU A 387 6.61 13.29 37.33
C GLU A 387 5.45 14.08 36.75
N GLU A 388 5.74 15.06 35.88
CA GLU A 388 4.73 15.85 35.16
C GLU A 388 3.82 14.93 34.33
N ALA A 389 4.42 13.99 33.59
CA ALA A 389 3.68 13.06 32.76
C ALA A 389 2.76 12.12 33.57
N ALA A 390 3.24 11.61 34.71
CA ALA A 390 2.46 10.73 35.57
C ALA A 390 1.21 11.42 36.12
N VAL A 391 1.34 12.68 36.56
CA VAL A 391 0.21 13.48 37.07
C VAL A 391 -0.83 13.74 35.97
N LEU A 392 -0.38 14.10 34.78
CA LEU A 392 -1.27 14.39 33.64
C LEU A 392 -2.01 13.14 33.13
N ASP A 393 -1.51 11.94 33.42
CA ASP A 393 -2.12 10.68 32.97
C ASP A 393 -3.12 10.07 33.99
N GLU A 394 -3.26 10.61 35.22
CA GLU A 394 -4.05 9.97 36.30
C GLU A 394 -5.52 9.74 35.94
N ASP A 395 -6.13 10.72 35.26
CA ASP A 395 -7.56 10.76 34.94
C ASP A 395 -7.86 10.58 33.44
N GLU A 396 -6.86 10.24 32.62
CA GLU A 396 -7.08 10.05 31.20
C GLU A 396 -7.75 8.72 30.87
N GLU A 397 -8.78 8.79 30.02
CA GLU A 397 -9.44 7.63 29.45
C GLU A 397 -9.43 7.67 27.91
N TRP A 398 -9.13 6.53 27.31
CA TRP A 398 -9.31 6.30 25.89
C TRP A 398 -10.46 5.33 25.65
N ARG A 399 -11.33 5.68 24.70
CA ARG A 399 -12.50 4.87 24.31
C ARG A 399 -12.54 4.65 22.80
N PRO A 400 -12.88 3.43 22.35
CA PRO A 400 -12.89 3.07 20.93
C PRO A 400 -14.12 3.64 20.21
N TYR A 401 -14.06 4.84 19.65
CA TYR A 401 -15.24 5.40 18.95
C TYR A 401 -15.59 4.62 17.67
N PRO A 402 -16.86 4.22 17.41
CA PRO A 402 -18.12 4.64 18.04
C PRO A 402 -18.62 3.75 19.20
N PHE A 403 -17.80 2.85 19.70
CA PHE A 403 -18.12 1.92 20.79
C PHE A 403 -17.73 2.51 22.16
N GLN A 404 -18.37 2.02 23.22
CA GLN A 404 -18.07 2.45 24.59
C GLN A 404 -16.96 1.64 25.24
N THR A 405 -16.71 0.39 24.78
CA THR A 405 -15.81 -0.56 25.44
C THR A 405 -14.96 -1.34 24.43
N PRO A 406 -13.79 -1.88 24.84
CA PRO A 406 -13.14 -1.68 26.15
C PRO A 406 -12.55 -0.27 26.34
N VAL A 407 -12.54 0.22 27.59
CA VAL A 407 -11.92 1.50 27.96
C VAL A 407 -10.51 1.22 28.50
N PHE A 408 -9.54 2.02 28.09
CA PHE A 408 -8.15 1.90 28.56
C PHE A 408 -7.63 3.24 29.05
N ARG A 409 -6.63 3.21 29.92
CA ARG A 409 -5.82 4.39 30.21
C ARG A 409 -4.73 4.50 29.14
N PRO A 410 -4.69 5.59 28.35
CA PRO A 410 -3.74 5.69 27.24
C PRO A 410 -2.33 6.06 27.69
N PHE A 411 -2.16 6.66 28.88
CA PHE A 411 -0.89 7.18 29.38
C PHE A 411 -0.18 8.06 28.33
N ASN A 412 -0.89 9.04 27.77
CA ASN A 412 -0.39 9.77 26.60
C ASN A 412 0.91 10.51 26.90
N HIS A 413 1.02 11.12 28.08
CA HIS A 413 2.17 11.93 28.46
C HIS A 413 3.36 11.03 28.79
N THR A 414 3.14 9.98 29.58
CA THR A 414 4.18 9.01 29.94
C THR A 414 4.69 8.30 28.69
N ALA A 415 3.78 7.82 27.83
CA ALA A 415 4.15 7.17 26.58
C ALA A 415 4.95 8.12 25.66
N LEU A 416 4.62 9.42 25.61
CA LEU A 416 5.36 10.40 24.80
C LEU A 416 6.83 10.51 25.24
N CYS A 417 7.11 10.53 26.54
CA CYS A 417 8.48 10.59 27.07
C CYS A 417 9.36 9.44 26.55
N PHE A 418 8.82 8.22 26.58
CA PHE A 418 9.54 7.04 26.09
C PHE A 418 9.55 6.98 24.56
N ARG A 419 8.44 7.37 23.91
CA ARG A 419 8.36 7.43 22.45
C ARG A 419 9.40 8.39 21.88
N ASN A 420 9.57 9.58 22.44
CA ASN A 420 10.57 10.55 21.97
C ASN A 420 12.00 9.98 22.03
N LYS A 421 12.34 9.22 23.09
CA LYS A 421 13.63 8.52 23.21
C LYS A 421 13.81 7.42 22.15
N LEU A 422 12.76 6.64 21.87
CA LEU A 422 12.79 5.63 20.80
C LEU A 422 13.00 6.30 19.43
N VAL A 423 12.31 7.40 19.17
CA VAL A 423 12.33 8.11 17.90
C VAL A 423 13.71 8.69 17.59
N ALA A 424 14.46 9.12 18.61
CA ALA A 424 15.86 9.50 18.43
C ALA A 424 16.68 8.34 17.84
N ILE A 425 16.52 7.11 18.37
CA ILE A 425 17.18 5.91 17.85
C ILE A 425 16.67 5.56 16.45
N VAL A 426 15.37 5.72 16.17
CA VAL A 426 14.78 5.55 14.83
C VAL A 426 15.44 6.50 13.83
N ASN A 427 15.55 7.78 14.17
CA ASN A 427 16.14 8.81 13.32
C ASN A 427 17.61 8.50 13.01
N GLU A 428 18.38 8.10 14.02
CA GLU A 428 19.77 7.67 13.86
C GLU A 428 19.90 6.42 12.99
N THR A 429 19.03 5.42 13.20
CA THR A 429 18.98 4.20 12.39
C THR A 429 18.65 4.53 10.93
N ALA A 430 17.71 5.45 10.69
CA ALA A 430 17.38 5.92 9.35
C ALA A 430 18.56 6.64 8.69
N LYS A 431 19.22 7.57 9.39
CA LYS A 431 20.43 8.26 8.91
C LYS A 431 21.57 7.27 8.61
N PHE A 432 21.72 6.24 9.43
CA PHE A 432 22.69 5.18 9.20
C PHE A 432 22.38 4.37 7.94
N ALA A 433 21.11 4.00 7.72
CA ALA A 433 20.68 3.30 6.52
C ALA A 433 20.96 4.08 5.23
N LEU A 434 20.92 5.42 5.27
CA LEU A 434 21.23 6.28 4.11
C LEU A 434 22.69 6.20 3.65
N LYS A 435 23.61 5.70 4.47
CA LYS A 435 25.03 5.50 4.08
C LYS A 435 25.22 4.38 3.05
N PHE A 436 24.25 3.48 2.89
CA PHE A 436 24.45 2.20 2.18
C PHE A 436 23.75 2.01 0.81
N PRO A 437 23.75 2.97 -0.12
CA PRO A 437 23.59 2.65 -1.55
C PRO A 437 24.97 2.34 -2.17
N GLY A 438 25.40 1.08 -2.13
CA GLY A 438 26.62 0.64 -2.83
C GLY A 438 27.94 0.72 -2.05
N VAL A 439 27.88 0.93 -0.73
CA VAL A 439 29.04 0.90 0.19
C VAL A 439 29.02 -0.41 0.97
N LYS A 440 30.17 -1.06 1.14
CA LYS A 440 30.31 -2.26 1.98
C LYS A 440 30.42 -1.87 3.45
N LEU A 441 29.86 -2.70 4.34
CA LEU A 441 29.98 -2.52 5.79
C LEU A 441 31.44 -2.62 6.24
N THR A 442 31.86 -1.68 7.07
CA THR A 442 33.15 -1.68 7.77
C THR A 442 33.00 -2.29 9.16
N GLN A 443 34.13 -2.56 9.85
CA GLN A 443 34.10 -3.01 11.25
C GLN A 443 33.43 -1.97 12.17
N ASP A 444 33.67 -0.68 11.94
CA ASP A 444 33.06 0.40 12.71
C ASP A 444 31.54 0.45 12.52
N ASP A 445 31.04 0.10 11.33
CA ASP A 445 29.60 0.01 11.07
C ASP A 445 28.94 -1.13 11.86
N TRP A 446 29.63 -2.27 12.00
CA TRP A 446 29.17 -3.38 12.85
C TRP A 446 29.11 -2.99 14.32
N GLU A 447 30.14 -2.29 14.81
CA GLU A 447 30.17 -1.79 16.18
C GLU A 447 29.06 -0.75 16.42
N TYR A 448 28.83 0.16 15.48
CA TYR A 448 27.75 1.13 15.55
C TYR A 448 26.36 0.46 15.55
N GLY A 449 26.15 -0.57 14.73
CA GLY A 449 24.90 -1.35 14.73
C GLY A 449 24.64 -2.04 16.07
N ARG A 450 25.67 -2.67 16.62
CA ARG A 450 25.71 -3.26 17.96
C ARG A 450 25.28 -2.24 19.03
N GLN A 451 25.90 -1.06 19.04
CA GLN A 451 25.62 -0.02 20.04
C GLN A 451 24.18 0.49 19.93
N ASN A 452 23.66 0.68 18.72
CA ASN A 452 22.26 1.03 18.52
C ASN A 452 21.29 -0.05 18.98
N TYR A 453 21.62 -1.33 18.77
CA TYR A 453 20.82 -2.43 19.29
C TYR A 453 20.82 -2.49 20.82
N GLN A 454 21.97 -2.26 21.47
CA GLN A 454 22.05 -2.16 22.93
C GLN A 454 21.18 -1.02 23.47
N ARG A 455 21.22 0.16 22.83
CA ARG A 455 20.33 1.29 23.20
C ARG A 455 18.85 0.96 23.05
N LEU A 456 18.47 0.18 22.03
CA LEU A 456 17.09 -0.33 21.88
C LEU A 456 16.73 -1.26 23.05
N GLN A 457 17.61 -2.18 23.42
CA GLN A 457 17.40 -3.08 24.56
C GLN A 457 17.27 -2.32 25.88
N GLU A 458 18.15 -1.36 26.13
CA GLU A 458 18.11 -0.48 27.31
C GLU A 458 16.81 0.33 27.36
N TRP A 459 16.39 0.90 26.22
CA TRP A 459 15.12 1.59 26.12
C TRP A 459 13.95 0.68 26.52
N ARG A 460 13.90 -0.55 25.99
CA ARG A 460 12.85 -1.52 26.30
C ARG A 460 12.86 -1.90 27.77
N ALA A 461 14.04 -2.09 28.36
CA ALA A 461 14.19 -2.42 29.78
C ALA A 461 13.79 -1.26 30.71
N SER A 462 13.87 -0.01 30.22
CA SER A 462 13.50 1.18 30.99
C SER A 462 12.00 1.49 31.03
N LEU A 463 11.18 0.78 30.25
CA LEU A 463 9.74 1.03 30.19
C LEU A 463 9.06 0.69 31.52
N PRO A 464 8.19 1.58 32.06
CA PRO A 464 7.37 1.26 33.22
C PRO A 464 6.31 0.21 32.86
N SER A 465 5.86 -0.56 33.86
CA SER A 465 4.92 -1.68 33.64
C SER A 465 3.59 -1.25 33.01
N VAL A 466 3.12 -0.03 33.31
CA VAL A 466 1.89 0.56 32.74
C VAL A 466 1.91 0.71 31.21
N LEU A 467 3.10 0.71 30.61
CA LEU A 467 3.32 0.72 29.15
C LEU A 467 3.60 -0.68 28.59
N SER A 468 3.41 -1.74 29.38
CA SER A 468 3.52 -3.13 28.93
C SER A 468 2.26 -3.55 28.16
N PRO A 469 2.38 -4.25 27.01
CA PRO A 469 1.24 -4.77 26.26
C PRO A 469 0.38 -5.76 27.06
N ASP A 470 1.00 -6.47 28.01
CA ASP A 470 0.32 -7.47 28.84
C ASP A 470 -0.58 -6.83 29.90
N GLU A 471 -0.18 -5.66 30.43
CA GLU A 471 -0.96 -4.91 31.42
C GLU A 471 -1.97 -3.97 30.74
N ASN A 472 -1.56 -3.36 29.62
CA ASN A 472 -2.32 -2.31 28.97
C ASN A 472 -2.26 -2.39 27.44
N PRO A 473 -3.24 -3.05 26.80
CA PRO A 473 -3.27 -3.19 25.35
C PRO A 473 -3.92 -1.98 24.66
N ALA A 474 -3.82 -0.76 25.20
CA ALA A 474 -4.29 0.44 24.52
C ALA A 474 -3.63 0.60 23.13
N PRO A 475 -4.32 1.14 22.10
CA PRO A 475 -3.79 1.14 20.73
C PRO A 475 -2.44 1.84 20.60
N ASN A 476 -2.26 2.99 21.25
CA ASN A 476 -1.01 3.75 21.22
C ASN A 476 0.15 2.96 21.83
N ILE A 477 -0.10 2.19 22.90
CA ILE A 477 0.90 1.32 23.53
C ILE A 477 1.26 0.16 22.61
N LEU A 478 0.28 -0.54 22.05
CA LEU A 478 0.55 -1.62 21.10
C LEU A 478 1.34 -1.11 19.88
N THR A 479 0.97 0.05 19.34
CA THR A 479 1.72 0.65 18.21
C THR A 479 3.12 1.12 18.59
N LEU A 480 3.37 1.51 19.85
CA LEU A 480 4.70 1.84 20.36
C LEU A 480 5.61 0.60 20.36
N HIS A 481 5.10 -0.54 20.83
CA HIS A 481 5.85 -1.81 20.81
C HIS A 481 6.06 -2.33 19.40
N MET A 482 5.07 -2.20 18.51
CA MET A 482 5.24 -2.53 17.09
C MET A 482 6.30 -1.64 16.43
N TYR A 483 6.35 -0.35 16.77
CA TYR A 483 7.36 0.59 16.27
C TYR A 483 8.76 0.18 16.71
N TYR A 484 8.92 -0.19 17.98
CA TYR A 484 10.17 -0.76 18.49
C TYR A 484 10.59 -2.00 17.68
N GLN A 485 9.69 -2.98 17.50
CA GLN A 485 10.03 -4.19 16.75
C GLN A 485 10.39 -3.88 15.29
N ALA A 486 9.63 -3.00 14.64
CA ALA A 486 9.92 -2.58 13.26
C ALA A 486 11.28 -1.87 13.14
N THR A 487 11.69 -1.12 14.15
CA THR A 487 13.00 -0.43 14.20
C THR A 487 14.14 -1.43 14.38
N VAL A 488 13.99 -2.42 15.27
CA VAL A 488 14.96 -3.52 15.41
C VAL A 488 15.12 -4.29 14.09
N VAL A 489 14.00 -4.60 13.43
CA VAL A 489 14.00 -5.24 12.11
C VAL A 489 14.73 -4.36 11.09
N ALA A 490 14.42 -3.06 11.02
CA ALA A 490 15.05 -2.12 10.09
C ALA A 490 16.57 -2.02 10.31
N LEU A 491 17.02 -1.94 11.57
CA LEU A 491 18.44 -1.93 11.93
C LEU A 491 19.14 -3.21 11.43
N CYS A 492 18.62 -4.38 11.81
CA CYS A 492 19.20 -5.66 11.42
C CYS A 492 19.23 -5.86 9.89
N GLN A 493 18.22 -5.33 9.20
CA GLN A 493 18.12 -5.36 7.75
C GLN A 493 19.32 -4.72 7.05
N ILE A 494 19.86 -3.63 7.61
CA ILE A 494 21.01 -2.92 7.05
C ILE A 494 22.20 -3.89 6.94
N PHE A 495 22.39 -4.72 7.97
CA PHE A 495 23.45 -5.73 8.00
C PHE A 495 23.15 -6.88 7.05
N SER A 496 21.96 -7.48 7.11
CA SER A 496 21.59 -8.59 6.22
C SER A 496 21.68 -8.25 4.73
N LEU A 497 21.46 -6.99 4.34
CA LEU A 497 21.49 -6.56 2.94
C LEU A 497 22.89 -6.16 2.43
N ASN A 498 23.77 -5.69 3.32
CA ASN A 498 25.06 -5.10 2.94
C ASN A 498 26.28 -5.92 3.41
N ALA A 499 26.07 -6.99 4.17
CA ALA A 499 27.11 -7.93 4.56
C ALA A 499 27.64 -8.71 3.33
N ASP A 500 28.96 -8.80 3.20
CA ASP A 500 29.63 -9.61 2.19
C ASP A 500 29.78 -11.06 2.68
N PRO A 501 29.05 -12.04 2.09
CA PRO A 501 29.04 -13.42 2.57
C PRO A 501 30.41 -14.12 2.48
N THR A 502 31.39 -13.52 1.82
CA THR A 502 32.75 -14.05 1.67
C THR A 502 33.76 -13.46 2.67
N SER A 503 33.39 -12.41 3.40
CA SER A 503 34.29 -11.74 4.34
C SER A 503 34.03 -12.18 5.79
N ASN A 504 35.10 -12.41 6.56
CA ASN A 504 34.99 -12.59 8.01
C ASN A 504 34.59 -11.25 8.65
N HIS A 505 33.30 -11.08 8.91
CA HIS A 505 32.82 -9.97 9.73
C HIS A 505 33.20 -10.19 11.21
N PRO A 506 33.25 -9.12 12.03
CA PRO A 506 33.43 -9.25 13.47
C PRO A 506 32.34 -10.17 14.04
N HIS A 507 32.73 -11.27 14.70
CA HIS A 507 31.77 -12.13 15.36
C HIS A 507 31.43 -11.54 16.72
N TYR A 508 30.18 -11.16 16.85
CA TYR A 508 29.64 -10.39 17.94
C TYR A 508 28.52 -11.22 18.59
N PRO A 509 28.82 -11.99 19.66
CA PRO A 509 27.90 -13.02 20.17
C PRO A 509 26.52 -12.50 20.57
N ASP A 510 26.48 -11.27 21.04
CA ASP A 510 25.30 -10.52 21.47
C ASP A 510 24.62 -9.69 20.35
N PHE A 511 25.16 -9.72 19.11
CA PHE A 511 24.59 -9.05 17.94
C PHE A 511 24.65 -9.94 16.70
N ASP A 512 23.71 -10.87 16.61
CA ASP A 512 23.41 -11.63 15.39
C ASP A 512 22.16 -11.03 14.70
N PRO A 513 22.32 -10.23 13.63
CA PRO A 513 21.21 -9.53 12.99
C PRO A 513 20.10 -10.45 12.49
N GLU A 514 20.42 -11.66 12.02
CA GLU A 514 19.40 -12.54 11.45
C GLU A 514 18.50 -13.13 12.55
N SER A 515 19.11 -13.65 13.62
CA SER A 515 18.37 -14.17 14.78
C SER A 515 17.55 -13.07 15.46
N ILE A 516 18.15 -11.90 15.69
CA ILE A 516 17.47 -10.75 16.31
C ILE A 516 16.26 -10.32 15.46
N LYS A 517 16.43 -10.19 14.14
CA LYS A 517 15.35 -9.84 13.22
C LYS A 517 14.20 -10.84 13.29
N LEU A 518 14.49 -12.15 13.26
CA LEU A 518 13.46 -13.19 13.33
C LEU A 518 12.71 -13.16 14.66
N GLN A 519 13.40 -12.95 15.78
CA GLN A 519 12.76 -12.79 17.09
C GLN A 519 11.84 -11.55 17.13
N SER A 520 12.29 -10.42 16.58
CA SER A 520 11.46 -9.21 16.52
C SER A 520 10.23 -9.37 15.63
N LEU A 521 10.34 -10.06 14.50
CA LEU A 521 9.21 -10.37 13.63
C LEU A 521 8.22 -11.34 14.31
N ASP A 522 8.71 -12.30 15.09
CA ASP A 522 7.87 -13.19 15.90
C ASP A 522 7.01 -12.40 16.89
N ILE A 523 7.63 -11.47 17.63
CA ILE A 523 6.92 -10.61 18.60
C ILE A 523 5.95 -9.67 17.86
N LEU A 524 6.35 -9.09 16.73
CA LEU A 524 5.48 -8.24 15.92
C LEU A 524 4.20 -8.98 15.50
N GLY A 525 4.31 -10.24 15.07
CA GLY A 525 3.15 -11.08 14.76
C GLY A 525 2.22 -11.28 15.94
N SER A 526 2.75 -11.54 17.13
CA SER A 526 1.96 -11.66 18.37
C SER A 526 1.24 -10.34 18.71
N LEU A 527 1.92 -9.19 18.57
CA LEU A 527 1.33 -7.88 18.80
C LEU A 527 0.19 -7.57 17.82
N VAL A 528 0.30 -8.00 16.56
CA VAL A 528 -0.78 -7.85 15.57
C VAL A 528 -2.03 -8.64 16.00
N LEU A 529 -1.85 -9.87 16.49
CA LEU A 529 -2.97 -10.67 17.00
C LEU A 529 -3.57 -10.07 18.27
N LEU A 530 -2.74 -9.56 19.18
CA LEU A 530 -3.21 -8.87 20.39
C LEU A 530 -4.02 -7.62 20.02
N PHE A 531 -3.55 -6.81 19.07
CA PHE A 531 -4.29 -5.65 18.58
C PHE A 531 -5.66 -6.06 18.01
N GLN A 532 -5.70 -7.09 17.16
CA GLN A 532 -6.95 -7.61 16.61
C GLN A 532 -7.90 -8.09 17.72
N ALA A 533 -7.38 -8.79 18.74
CA ALA A 533 -8.19 -9.31 19.83
C ALA A 533 -8.76 -8.18 20.71
N SER A 534 -7.99 -7.13 20.97
CA SER A 534 -8.39 -6.01 21.83
C SER A 534 -9.31 -5.00 21.14
N HIS A 535 -9.09 -4.71 19.85
CA HIS A 535 -9.72 -3.58 19.16
C HIS A 535 -10.48 -3.96 17.88
N GLY A 536 -10.25 -5.17 17.37
CA GLY A 536 -10.65 -5.55 16.01
C GLY A 536 -9.84 -4.84 14.92
N LEU A 537 -10.29 -4.95 13.67
CA LEU A 537 -9.58 -4.45 12.49
C LEU A 537 -10.37 -3.43 11.68
N LYS A 538 -11.50 -2.94 12.21
CA LYS A 538 -12.42 -2.04 11.48
C LYS A 538 -11.97 -0.58 11.55
N SER A 539 -11.52 -0.15 12.72
CA SER A 539 -10.93 1.16 12.96
C SER A 539 -9.52 0.91 13.46
N VAL A 540 -8.53 1.26 12.64
CA VAL A 540 -7.11 1.07 12.98
C VAL A 540 -6.34 2.30 12.51
N PRO A 541 -5.34 2.78 13.27
CA PRO A 541 -4.52 3.90 12.86
C PRO A 541 -3.76 3.56 11.57
N ILE A 542 -3.53 4.56 10.71
CA ILE A 542 -2.87 4.35 9.41
C ILE A 542 -1.49 3.71 9.51
N VAL A 543 -0.78 3.85 10.64
CA VAL A 543 0.54 3.23 10.85
C VAL A 543 0.49 1.70 10.78
N MET A 544 -0.67 1.10 11.12
CA MET A 544 -0.87 -0.34 11.06
C MET A 544 -0.69 -0.90 9.64
N LEU A 545 -0.87 -0.08 8.61
CA LEU A 545 -0.56 -0.42 7.21
C LEU A 545 0.86 -0.98 7.06
N HIS A 546 1.85 -0.33 7.68
CA HIS A 546 3.25 -0.76 7.65
C HIS A 546 3.42 -2.12 8.35
N TYR A 547 2.86 -2.25 9.55
CA TYR A 547 3.00 -3.47 10.36
C TYR A 547 2.29 -4.67 9.75
N PHE A 548 1.12 -4.48 9.12
CA PHE A 548 0.43 -5.55 8.41
C PHE A 548 1.21 -6.05 7.20
N LEU A 549 1.90 -5.17 6.47
CA LEU A 549 2.78 -5.63 5.39
C LEU A 549 3.94 -6.44 5.97
N VAL A 550 4.69 -5.88 6.93
CA VAL A 550 5.88 -6.55 7.51
C VAL A 550 5.50 -7.90 8.13
N GLY A 551 4.45 -7.92 8.96
CA GLY A 551 3.96 -9.14 9.61
C GLY A 551 3.39 -10.16 8.61
N GLY A 552 2.59 -9.72 7.63
CA GLY A 552 2.01 -10.60 6.62
C GLY A 552 3.06 -11.27 5.73
N MET A 553 4.09 -10.53 5.35
CA MET A 553 5.22 -11.04 4.56
C MET A 553 6.02 -12.10 5.31
N HIS A 554 6.30 -11.84 6.59
CA HIS A 554 6.99 -12.80 7.43
C HIS A 554 6.13 -14.04 7.71
N ALA A 555 4.82 -13.87 7.92
CA ALA A 555 3.90 -14.97 8.16
C ALA A 555 3.93 -16.00 7.02
N ILE A 556 4.01 -15.57 5.76
CA ILE A 556 4.14 -16.48 4.60
C ILE A 556 5.38 -17.38 4.75
N SER A 557 6.52 -16.81 5.16
CA SER A 557 7.77 -17.56 5.35
C SER A 557 7.72 -18.60 6.49
N GLN A 558 6.74 -18.48 7.38
CA GLN A 558 6.61 -19.29 8.58
C GLN A 558 5.39 -20.23 8.58
N LEU A 559 4.63 -20.32 7.48
CA LEU A 559 3.52 -21.26 7.37
C LEU A 559 4.00 -22.71 7.48
N ARG A 560 3.66 -23.39 8.59
CA ARG A 560 4.01 -24.79 8.86
C ARG A 560 2.81 -25.57 9.42
N PRO A 561 2.63 -26.88 9.12
CA PRO A 561 1.47 -27.68 9.55
C PRO A 561 1.20 -27.79 11.06
N MET A 562 2.14 -27.38 11.91
CA MET A 562 2.03 -27.46 13.37
C MET A 562 2.19 -26.11 14.07
N ASP A 563 2.36 -25.02 13.31
CA ASP A 563 2.45 -23.67 13.84
C ASP A 563 1.34 -22.80 13.24
N PHE A 564 0.19 -22.79 13.92
CA PHE A 564 -1.00 -22.10 13.46
C PHE A 564 -0.93 -20.58 13.68
N LYS A 565 0.00 -20.09 14.50
CA LYS A 565 0.16 -18.65 14.79
C LYS A 565 0.24 -17.85 13.49
N TRP A 566 1.08 -18.31 12.56
CA TRP A 566 1.34 -17.59 11.32
C TRP A 566 0.17 -17.60 10.33
N SER A 567 -0.69 -18.61 10.40
CA SER A 567 -1.96 -18.62 9.68
C SER A 567 -2.88 -17.50 10.19
N PHE A 568 -2.97 -17.34 11.52
CA PHE A 568 -3.75 -16.25 12.12
C PHE A 568 -3.14 -14.87 11.85
N VAL A 569 -1.82 -14.72 11.95
CA VAL A 569 -1.13 -13.44 11.65
C VAL A 569 -1.37 -13.04 10.20
N LEU A 570 -1.27 -14.00 9.26
CA LEU A 570 -1.54 -13.75 7.86
C LEU A 570 -3.00 -13.32 7.63
N GLU A 571 -3.97 -13.99 8.26
CA GLU A 571 -5.37 -13.58 8.21
C GLU A 571 -5.56 -12.15 8.74
N ALA A 572 -5.00 -11.84 9.91
CA ALA A 572 -5.08 -10.54 10.55
C ALA A 572 -4.54 -9.43 9.65
N CYS A 573 -3.35 -9.63 9.08
CA CYS A 573 -2.69 -8.67 8.20
C CYS A 573 -3.49 -8.43 6.91
N VAL A 574 -3.94 -9.51 6.25
CA VAL A 574 -4.70 -9.41 4.99
C VAL A 574 -6.07 -8.79 5.20
N VAL A 575 -6.79 -9.19 6.26
CA VAL A 575 -8.11 -8.63 6.59
C VAL A 575 -7.98 -7.16 7.04
N GLY A 576 -6.95 -6.81 7.80
CA GLY A 576 -6.66 -5.44 8.21
C GLY A 576 -6.36 -4.53 7.01
N LEU A 577 -5.47 -4.96 6.11
CA LEU A 577 -5.19 -4.25 4.85
C LEU A 577 -6.43 -4.12 3.98
N TRP A 578 -7.28 -5.16 3.92
CA TRP A 578 -8.54 -5.09 3.20
C TRP A 578 -9.49 -4.04 3.80
N HIS A 579 -9.69 -4.02 5.12
CA HIS A 579 -10.52 -2.99 5.76
C HIS A 579 -10.01 -1.57 5.50
N LEU A 580 -8.70 -1.34 5.65
CA LEU A 580 -8.08 -0.07 5.32
C LEU A 580 -8.27 0.31 3.85
N SER A 581 -8.20 -0.66 2.93
CA SER A 581 -8.42 -0.45 1.49
C SER A 581 -9.83 0.03 1.14
N LEU A 582 -10.83 -0.24 2.00
CA LEU A 582 -12.20 0.23 1.78
C LEU A 582 -12.30 1.76 1.93
N GLY A 583 -11.45 2.37 2.77
CA GLY A 583 -11.38 3.82 2.98
C GLY A 583 -10.36 4.52 2.12
N TRP A 584 -9.10 4.06 2.18
CA TRP A 584 -7.95 4.71 1.54
C TRP A 584 -7.21 3.74 0.61
N GLY A 585 -7.91 3.32 -0.44
CA GLY A 585 -7.38 2.44 -1.48
C GLY A 585 -6.36 3.13 -2.38
N ARG A 586 -5.09 2.72 -2.24
CA ARG A 586 -4.21 2.23 -3.32
C ARG A 586 -2.94 1.58 -2.75
N MET A 587 -2.41 2.10 -1.65
CA MET A 587 -1.25 1.45 -1.00
C MET A 587 -1.63 0.12 -0.37
N CYS A 588 -2.80 0.05 0.29
CA CYS A 588 -3.31 -1.19 0.86
C CYS A 588 -3.49 -2.28 -0.21
N THR A 589 -3.99 -1.93 -1.40
CA THR A 589 -4.17 -2.88 -2.50
C THR A 589 -2.82 -3.29 -3.09
N ALA A 590 -1.84 -2.39 -3.18
CA ALA A 590 -0.46 -2.73 -3.56
C ALA A 590 0.20 -3.69 -2.55
N PHE A 591 -0.04 -3.51 -1.25
CA PHE A 591 0.44 -4.42 -0.22
C PHE A 591 -0.24 -5.79 -0.28
N LEU A 592 -1.56 -5.83 -0.47
CA LEU A 592 -2.29 -7.08 -0.71
C LEU A 592 -1.78 -7.80 -1.96
N ARG A 593 -1.48 -7.07 -3.04
CA ARG A 593 -0.88 -7.64 -4.26
C ARG A 593 0.51 -8.18 -3.99
N THR A 594 1.31 -7.50 -3.18
CA THR A 594 2.65 -7.97 -2.80
C THR A 594 2.57 -9.28 -2.02
N ILE A 595 1.68 -9.36 -1.03
CA ILE A 595 1.40 -10.60 -0.27
C ILE A 595 0.94 -11.73 -1.20
N GLU A 596 0.05 -11.43 -2.15
CA GLU A 596 -0.44 -12.40 -3.13
C GLU A 596 0.68 -12.96 -4.01
N LEU A 597 1.49 -12.09 -4.61
CA LEU A 597 2.61 -12.47 -5.47
C LEU A 597 3.61 -13.38 -4.73
N ILE A 598 3.81 -13.14 -3.44
CA ILE A 598 4.72 -13.92 -2.62
C ILE A 598 4.11 -15.25 -2.22
N LEU A 599 2.81 -15.32 -1.95
CA LEU A 599 2.11 -16.60 -1.78
C LEU A 599 2.21 -17.45 -3.06
N GLU A 600 2.05 -16.84 -4.24
CA GLU A 600 2.20 -17.51 -5.53
C GLU A 600 3.63 -17.99 -5.79
N ALA A 601 4.64 -17.21 -5.41
CA ALA A 601 6.05 -17.56 -5.56
C ALA A 601 6.51 -18.65 -4.58
N THR A 602 6.05 -18.59 -3.32
CA THR A 602 6.45 -19.53 -2.26
C THR A 602 5.68 -20.85 -2.28
N LYS A 603 4.47 -20.86 -2.87
CA LYS A 603 3.58 -22.05 -3.00
C LYS A 603 3.47 -22.85 -1.69
N PRO A 604 3.06 -22.21 -0.57
CA PRO A 604 2.85 -22.93 0.69
C PRO A 604 1.73 -23.96 0.54
N ASP A 605 1.67 -24.91 1.47
CA ASP A 605 0.54 -25.85 1.56
C ASP A 605 -0.78 -25.05 1.63
N PRO A 606 -1.71 -25.24 0.68
CA PRO A 606 -2.97 -24.50 0.62
C PRO A 606 -3.83 -24.65 1.88
N THR A 607 -3.66 -25.73 2.65
CA THR A 607 -4.40 -25.96 3.90
C THR A 607 -3.98 -25.01 5.02
N LEU A 608 -2.79 -24.40 4.92
CA LEU A 608 -2.26 -23.45 5.90
C LEU A 608 -2.70 -22.01 5.62
N VAL A 609 -3.20 -21.73 4.41
CA VAL A 609 -3.67 -20.41 4.01
C VAL A 609 -5.14 -20.25 4.43
N PRO A 610 -5.46 -19.29 5.31
CA PRO A 610 -6.83 -19.11 5.79
C PRO A 610 -7.85 -18.87 4.67
N PRO A 611 -9.09 -19.37 4.78
CA PRO A 611 -10.14 -19.15 3.79
C PRO A 611 -10.44 -17.66 3.54
N LYS A 612 -10.38 -16.82 4.58
CA LYS A 612 -10.60 -15.37 4.43
C LYS A 612 -9.50 -14.70 3.63
N VAL A 613 -8.25 -15.12 3.80
CA VAL A 613 -7.11 -14.64 2.98
C VAL A 613 -7.39 -14.93 1.52
N THR A 614 -7.73 -16.18 1.20
CA THR A 614 -8.07 -16.60 -0.17
C THR A 614 -9.26 -15.81 -0.74
N ALA A 615 -10.29 -15.53 0.07
CA ALA A 615 -11.44 -14.74 -0.35
C ALA A 615 -11.07 -13.28 -0.66
N VAL A 616 -10.26 -12.64 0.18
CA VAL A 616 -9.78 -11.27 -0.03
C VAL A 616 -8.91 -11.18 -1.29
N LEU A 617 -7.97 -12.11 -1.48
CA LEU A 617 -7.12 -12.13 -2.67
C LEU A 617 -7.91 -12.41 -3.96
N ARG A 618 -8.95 -13.25 -3.90
CA ARG A 618 -9.87 -13.42 -5.04
C ARG A 618 -10.62 -12.13 -5.39
N LEU A 619 -11.04 -11.35 -4.39
CA LEU A 619 -11.64 -10.03 -4.60
C LEU A 619 -10.63 -9.03 -5.17
N LEU A 620 -9.35 -9.16 -4.79
CA LEU A 620 -8.26 -8.35 -5.33
C LEU A 620 -8.12 -8.55 -6.84
N LYS A 621 -7.98 -9.79 -7.30
CA LYS A 621 -7.84 -10.14 -8.72
C LYS A 621 -9.02 -9.72 -9.60
N SER A 622 -10.23 -9.70 -9.03
CA SER A 622 -11.44 -9.41 -9.81
C SER A 622 -11.74 -7.92 -9.93
N ASN A 623 -11.58 -7.15 -8.84
CA ASN A 623 -12.18 -5.82 -8.73
C ASN A 623 -11.29 -4.75 -8.10
N LEU A 624 -10.19 -5.09 -7.41
CA LEU A 624 -9.39 -4.12 -6.63
C LEU A 624 -7.97 -3.88 -7.17
N TRP A 625 -7.55 -4.63 -8.19
CA TRP A 625 -6.24 -4.48 -8.82
C TRP A 625 -6.31 -4.52 -10.34
N THR A 626 -5.78 -3.49 -10.99
CA THR A 626 -5.75 -3.29 -12.44
C THR A 626 -4.33 -3.02 -12.91
N ALA A 627 -4.05 -3.26 -14.19
CA ALA A 627 -2.73 -2.95 -14.78
C ALA A 627 -2.35 -1.46 -14.65
N THR A 628 -3.36 -0.57 -14.62
CA THR A 628 -3.19 0.87 -14.39
C THR A 628 -2.76 1.22 -12.97
N ASP A 629 -3.01 0.35 -11.98
CA ASP A 629 -2.63 0.60 -10.59
C ASP A 629 -1.09 0.56 -10.43
N VAL A 630 -0.42 -0.42 -11.04
CA VAL A 630 1.06 -0.54 -11.05
C VAL A 630 1.74 0.65 -11.70
N THR A 631 1.16 1.19 -12.78
CA THR A 631 1.72 2.35 -13.49
C THR A 631 1.51 3.66 -12.73
N SER A 632 0.56 3.70 -11.79
CA SER A 632 0.23 4.90 -11.00
C SER A 632 0.89 4.93 -9.62
N LEU A 633 1.49 3.82 -9.17
CA LEU A 633 2.29 3.78 -7.95
C LEU A 633 3.57 4.60 -8.14
N SER A 634 3.82 5.55 -7.24
CA SER A 634 5.08 6.28 -7.14
C SER A 634 5.66 5.99 -5.75
N ALA A 635 5.86 4.71 -5.48
CA ALA A 635 6.15 4.21 -4.15
C ALA A 635 7.64 3.93 -3.95
N ASP A 636 8.28 4.77 -3.15
CA ASP A 636 9.63 4.60 -2.62
C ASP A 636 9.62 3.75 -1.32
N TYR A 637 8.45 3.23 -0.90
CA TYR A 637 8.34 2.31 0.23
C TYR A 637 9.28 1.12 0.03
N VAL A 638 10.18 0.90 0.99
CA VAL A 638 11.20 -0.14 0.85
C VAL A 638 10.65 -1.48 1.33
N VAL A 639 10.53 -2.44 0.40
CA VAL A 639 10.22 -3.83 0.76
C VAL A 639 11.52 -4.53 1.07
N HIS A 640 11.72 -4.73 2.35
CA HIS A 640 13.02 -5.09 2.88
C HIS A 640 13.28 -6.62 2.87
N HIS A 641 12.22 -7.44 2.97
CA HIS A 641 12.31 -8.91 2.97
C HIS A 641 11.26 -9.53 2.05
N VAL A 642 11.71 -10.35 1.09
CA VAL A 642 10.86 -11.23 0.28
C VAL A 642 11.26 -12.67 0.59
N PRO A 643 10.36 -13.48 1.16
CA PRO A 643 10.63 -14.90 1.41
C PRO A 643 11.04 -15.61 0.10
N ALA A 644 12.21 -16.25 0.09
CA ALA A 644 12.61 -17.13 -1.00
C ALA A 644 11.97 -18.52 -0.83
N ALA A 645 11.56 -19.16 -1.94
CA ALA A 645 11.06 -20.53 -1.90
C ALA A 645 12.18 -21.50 -1.45
N ALA A 646 11.88 -22.39 -0.49
CA ALA A 646 12.81 -23.40 -0.04
C ALA A 646 13.24 -24.30 -1.22
N GLY A 647 14.52 -24.26 -1.57
CA GLY A 647 15.11 -25.12 -2.60
C GLY A 647 15.00 -24.64 -4.05
N HIS A 648 14.70 -23.36 -4.33
CA HIS A 648 14.78 -22.81 -5.69
C HIS A 648 15.82 -21.69 -5.80
N SER A 649 16.71 -21.80 -6.81
CA SER A 649 17.64 -20.75 -7.25
C SER A 649 16.91 -19.67 -8.07
N GLY A 650 15.78 -19.19 -7.55
CA GLY A 650 15.05 -18.05 -8.10
C GLY A 650 15.76 -16.72 -7.79
N PRO A 651 15.40 -15.62 -8.47
CA PRO A 651 16.01 -14.32 -8.21
C PRO A 651 15.78 -13.93 -6.74
N GLN A 652 16.87 -13.76 -6.01
CA GLN A 652 16.86 -13.22 -4.66
C GLN A 652 16.51 -11.74 -4.77
N PHE A 653 15.23 -11.39 -4.57
CA PHE A 653 14.82 -9.98 -4.56
C PHE A 653 15.46 -9.29 -3.36
N ARG A 654 16.59 -8.62 -3.59
CA ARG A 654 17.24 -7.73 -2.62
C ARG A 654 16.45 -6.43 -2.61
N ALA A 655 16.31 -5.84 -1.41
CA ALA A 655 15.45 -4.69 -1.11
C ALA A 655 15.19 -3.76 -2.31
N ALA A 656 13.95 -3.78 -2.79
CA ALA A 656 13.49 -2.95 -3.90
C ALA A 656 12.40 -2.00 -3.40
N GLY A 657 12.26 -0.85 -4.07
CA GLY A 657 11.06 -0.04 -3.91
C GLY A 657 9.84 -0.89 -4.28
N LEU A 658 8.73 -0.73 -3.54
CA LEU A 658 7.51 -1.53 -3.72
C LEU A 658 7.07 -1.61 -5.20
N GLU A 659 7.12 -0.49 -5.92
CA GLU A 659 6.79 -0.41 -7.35
C GLU A 659 7.68 -1.34 -8.19
N GLN A 660 8.99 -1.32 -7.94
CA GLN A 660 9.96 -2.16 -8.64
C GLN A 660 9.79 -3.64 -8.29
N LEU A 661 9.49 -3.96 -7.03
CA LEU A 661 9.24 -5.32 -6.59
C LEU A 661 8.03 -5.90 -7.33
N ILE A 662 6.89 -5.20 -7.31
CA ILE A 662 5.65 -5.67 -7.95
C ILE A 662 5.88 -5.89 -9.45
N ARG A 663 6.50 -4.93 -10.16
CA ARG A 663 6.82 -5.08 -11.59
C ARG A 663 7.71 -6.29 -11.86
N SER A 664 8.76 -6.45 -11.06
CA SER A 664 9.70 -7.57 -11.24
C SER A 664 8.99 -8.91 -11.06
N MET A 665 8.18 -9.07 -10.02
CA MET A 665 7.45 -10.31 -9.75
C MET A 665 6.35 -10.60 -10.78
N ASP A 666 5.67 -9.57 -11.30
CA ASP A 666 4.67 -9.72 -12.37
C ASP A 666 5.32 -10.21 -13.67
N ASP A 667 6.49 -9.68 -14.05
CA ASP A 667 7.23 -10.13 -15.23
C ASP A 667 7.67 -11.60 -15.10
N PHE A 668 8.07 -12.03 -13.89
CA PHE A 668 8.41 -13.43 -13.61
C PHE A 668 7.21 -14.38 -13.59
N ALA A 669 6.01 -13.92 -13.23
CA ALA A 669 4.81 -14.75 -13.24
C ALA A 669 4.31 -15.06 -14.67
N ILE A 670 4.73 -14.25 -15.65
CA ILE A 670 4.36 -14.39 -17.08
C ILE A 670 5.39 -15.23 -17.86
N SER A 671 6.63 -15.33 -17.38
CA SER A 671 7.71 -16.18 -17.92
C SER A 671 7.62 -17.62 -17.46
#